data_AF-A0A1B1MWB3-F1
#
_entry.id   AF-A0A1B1MWB3-F1
#
_cell.length_a   1.000
_cell.length_b   1.000
_cell.length_c   1.000
_cell.angle_alpha   90.00
_cell.angle_beta   90.00
_cell.angle_gamma   90.00
#
_symmetry.space_group_name_H-M   'P 1'
#
loop_
_entity.id
_entity.type
_entity.pdbx_description
1 polymer ?
#
loop_
_entity_poly.entity_id
_entity_poly.type
_entity_poly.pdbx_seq_one_letter_code
_entity_poly.pdbx_strand_id
1 'polypeptide(L)'
;MFRKAVSVVSSLVMTVGFLAADPGFSHAASISDANSTIFGPNVYVFDPSMPASDIQNTVNSVFAVQESNEFGSQRNALLFKPGSYNINFNVGFNTHVAGLGQNPGDVTINGGLNVNADWDNGNATRNFWRTIENLTIAPSSGVTQIAVSQAAPLRRLHIKGELDLFDFDSNWNAGWASGGFLADSIVDGTVVPASQQQWFSRNNLYGSWNNGVWNMVFVGDTNAPSGQFPEPPYTVIDRTPVMREKPYLYIDNAGQYRVFVPALQSNSKGVSWANGSTPGSSLSIDQFYIAKPETATADSINAALAQGKNLLFTPGFFHLNDTIRIANPNTVVLGIGIPTLVPDNGKPVMSVADVDGVKIAGLTFDAGPANTSSLLEVGPAGSSAGHAANPTSLHDLTFRIGGASNGRTDAGLVINSRDVIGDHFWIWRADHGTGAGWTSNVSKNGLIVNGADVTLYGLFNEHHNEYQTVWNGNGGRLYFYQSEIPYDVPNQAAWMSNGGAVNGYASYKVADSVTSHEAWGLGIYSYFRDAAVKLNSAIEVPNTPGVKIHHATTIWLNGTPGSEITHIVNNTGGRVYANSPASAMRQTLNEFAGNGSENPGDGGTNPGGTALDRTGWTAVSDPSSGDSAANLFDGNTATRWSTGAPMASGQSLTIDMNQAYNVNSIKMDSTGSDGDYARGYQIYLSNDGSTWGNPAAAGTGSGPVIDVSFTAQNARYIKIVQTGTSSSWWSIHELNVYGTTASSSDTPLARNGWTASSAPSSGDLPASLFDGNPATRWSTGAPMAPGQSLTIDMKTASSFSKIVMDSTGSGDDYARGYEIYVSNDGTSFGSAIATGTGNGPVITATFTPQNARYIRIVQTGTSTSWWSIHELNVYP
;
A
#
# COMPACT_ATOMS: atom_id res chain seq x y z
N MET A 1 9.23 -101.66 -4.67
CA MET A 1 9.39 -100.64 -3.60
C MET A 1 10.53 -101.14 -2.72
N PHE A 2 11.65 -100.45 -2.56
CA PHE A 2 11.81 -99.27 -1.71
C PHE A 2 13.00 -98.39 -2.14
N ARG A 3 13.05 -97.19 -1.54
CA ARG A 3 13.66 -95.95 -2.02
C ARG A 3 15.16 -95.80 -1.74
N LYS A 4 15.78 -95.04 -2.65
CA LYS A 4 16.97 -94.18 -2.61
C LYS A 4 17.66 -93.92 -1.25
N ALA A 5 18.98 -94.07 -1.26
CA ALA A 5 19.93 -93.23 -0.53
C ALA A 5 21.21 -93.10 -1.37
N VAL A 6 21.64 -91.87 -1.68
CA VAL A 6 23.02 -91.60 -2.13
C VAL A 6 23.49 -90.36 -1.38
N SER A 7 24.56 -90.56 -0.62
CA SER A 7 25.42 -89.57 0.04
C SER A 7 26.77 -89.68 -0.63
N VAL A 8 27.40 -88.56 -1.05
CA VAL A 8 28.87 -88.45 -1.14
C VAL A 8 29.30 -86.99 -0.93
N VAL A 9 29.85 -86.75 0.26
CA VAL A 9 31.14 -86.10 0.60
C VAL A 9 31.69 -84.98 -0.30
N SER A 10 31.82 -83.80 0.30
CA SER A 10 32.63 -82.65 -0.12
C SER A 10 34.06 -82.72 0.45
N SER A 11 35.07 -82.37 -0.35
CA SER A 11 36.37 -81.76 0.03
C SER A 11 37.14 -81.40 -1.25
N LEU A 12 37.15 -80.13 -1.67
CA LEU A 12 38.20 -79.12 -1.44
C LEU A 12 39.35 -79.17 -2.46
N VAL A 13 39.34 -78.24 -3.44
CA VAL A 13 40.56 -77.65 -4.02
C VAL A 13 40.33 -76.15 -4.16
N MET A 14 41.24 -75.40 -3.54
CA MET A 14 41.32 -73.96 -3.47
C MET A 14 42.07 -73.46 -4.71
N THR A 15 41.43 -72.62 -5.53
CA THR A 15 42.09 -71.88 -6.61
C THR A 15 41.92 -70.40 -6.33
N VAL A 16 43.01 -69.73 -5.97
CA VAL A 16 43.09 -68.28 -5.80
C VAL A 16 43.04 -67.64 -7.19
N GLY A 17 41.89 -67.05 -7.53
CA GLY A 17 41.71 -66.22 -8.70
C GLY A 17 41.54 -64.77 -8.29
N PHE A 18 42.50 -63.92 -8.67
CA PHE A 18 42.37 -62.47 -8.70
C PHE A 18 41.13 -62.10 -9.52
N LEU A 19 40.10 -61.57 -8.86
CA LEU A 19 39.01 -60.84 -9.52
C LEU A 19 39.30 -59.35 -9.33
N ALA A 20 39.72 -58.72 -10.43
CA ALA A 20 39.63 -57.29 -10.60
C ALA A 20 38.17 -56.87 -10.32
N ALA A 21 37.99 -55.86 -9.48
CA ALA A 21 36.71 -55.20 -9.34
C ALA A 21 36.35 -54.58 -10.71
N ASP A 22 35.37 -55.17 -11.39
CA ASP A 22 34.64 -54.48 -12.44
C ASP A 22 34.09 -53.19 -11.82
N PRO A 23 34.37 -51.99 -12.36
CA PRO A 23 33.68 -50.79 -11.95
C PRO A 23 32.24 -50.98 -12.42
N GLY A 24 31.37 -51.40 -11.51
CA GLY A 24 29.96 -51.58 -11.78
C GLY A 24 29.41 -50.33 -12.45
N PHE A 25 28.98 -50.48 -13.70
CA PHE A 25 28.20 -49.47 -14.40
C PHE A 25 26.99 -49.16 -13.52
N SER A 26 27.04 -48.02 -12.82
CA SER A 26 25.87 -47.42 -12.19
C SER A 26 24.81 -47.29 -13.27
N HIS A 27 23.78 -48.13 -13.24
CA HIS A 27 22.64 -47.96 -14.13
C HIS A 27 22.07 -46.56 -13.89
N ALA A 28 21.75 -45.84 -14.96
CA ALA A 28 21.01 -44.59 -14.85
C ALA A 28 19.73 -44.84 -14.04
N ALA A 29 19.44 -43.99 -13.06
CA ALA A 29 18.23 -44.11 -12.26
C ALA A 29 17.01 -44.05 -13.20
N SER A 30 16.03 -44.94 -12.99
CA SER A 30 14.83 -44.93 -13.81
C SER A 30 13.91 -43.79 -13.40
N ILE A 31 13.13 -43.23 -14.33
CA ILE A 31 12.16 -42.18 -14.01
C ILE A 31 11.09 -42.67 -13.02
N SER A 32 10.79 -43.97 -13.01
CA SER A 32 9.92 -44.60 -12.01
C SER A 32 10.47 -44.55 -10.59
N ASP A 33 11.77 -44.32 -10.41
CA ASP A 33 12.39 -44.12 -9.09
C ASP A 33 12.35 -42.66 -8.63
N ALA A 34 11.99 -41.71 -9.50
CA ALA A 34 11.98 -40.29 -9.15
C ALA A 34 11.00 -39.98 -8.01
N ASN A 35 9.91 -40.75 -7.86
CA ASN A 35 8.93 -40.57 -6.79
C ASN A 35 9.00 -41.64 -5.68
N SER A 36 10.04 -42.48 -5.66
CA SER A 36 10.30 -43.43 -4.57
C SER A 36 11.18 -42.80 -3.47
N THR A 37 10.86 -41.56 -3.08
CA THR A 37 11.66 -40.78 -2.12
C THR A 37 11.10 -40.81 -0.70
N ILE A 38 11.89 -40.32 0.26
CA ILE A 38 11.43 -40.13 1.64
C ILE A 38 10.22 -39.18 1.75
N PHE A 39 10.00 -38.34 0.73
CA PHE A 39 8.94 -37.33 0.69
C PHE A 39 7.62 -37.84 0.10
N GLY A 40 7.55 -39.12 -0.28
CA GLY A 40 6.33 -39.75 -0.77
C GLY A 40 6.09 -39.58 -2.27
N PRO A 41 4.97 -40.15 -2.78
CA PRO A 41 4.76 -40.41 -4.20
C PRO A 41 4.45 -39.17 -5.05
N ASN A 42 4.12 -38.05 -4.40
CA ASN A 42 3.80 -36.78 -5.06
C ASN A 42 5.03 -35.87 -5.23
N VAL A 43 6.21 -36.35 -4.84
CA VAL A 43 7.47 -35.63 -4.96
C VAL A 43 8.36 -36.36 -5.94
N TYR A 44 8.61 -35.72 -7.09
CA TYR A 44 9.53 -36.22 -8.11
C TYR A 44 10.89 -35.56 -7.91
N VAL A 45 11.93 -36.35 -7.65
CA VAL A 45 13.31 -35.89 -7.57
C VAL A 45 14.07 -36.37 -8.81
N PHE A 46 14.31 -35.45 -9.74
CA PHE A 46 15.01 -35.73 -10.98
C PHE A 46 16.52 -35.62 -10.81
N ASP A 47 17.26 -36.58 -11.37
CA ASP A 47 18.72 -36.63 -11.40
C ASP A 47 19.21 -36.33 -12.83
N PRO A 48 20.33 -35.62 -13.03
CA PRO A 48 20.81 -35.30 -14.38
C PRO A 48 21.19 -36.54 -15.22
N SER A 49 21.34 -37.73 -14.60
CA SER A 49 21.52 -38.98 -15.33
C SER A 49 20.25 -39.55 -15.95
N MET A 50 19.06 -39.07 -15.54
CA MET A 50 17.79 -39.51 -16.11
C MET A 50 17.62 -39.00 -17.54
N PRO A 51 17.06 -39.79 -18.48
CA PRO A 51 16.84 -39.33 -19.84
C PRO A 51 15.92 -38.11 -19.89
N ALA A 52 16.33 -37.06 -20.62
CA ALA A 52 15.56 -35.81 -20.74
C ALA A 52 14.14 -36.04 -21.28
N SER A 53 13.94 -37.01 -22.18
CA SER A 53 12.61 -37.39 -22.69
C SER A 53 11.69 -37.89 -21.58
N ASP A 54 12.22 -38.61 -20.60
CA ASP A 54 11.43 -39.23 -19.53
C ASP A 54 11.03 -38.18 -18.49
N ILE A 55 11.97 -37.28 -18.17
CA ILE A 55 11.69 -36.08 -17.36
C ILE A 55 10.61 -35.24 -18.06
N GLN A 56 10.80 -34.94 -19.35
CA GLN A 56 9.85 -34.16 -20.15
C GLN A 56 8.44 -34.78 -20.15
N ASN A 57 8.33 -36.10 -20.35
CA ASN A 57 7.06 -36.81 -20.31
C ASN A 57 6.40 -36.71 -18.94
N THR A 58 7.19 -36.79 -17.86
CA THR A 58 6.68 -36.69 -16.49
C THR A 58 6.15 -35.30 -16.20
N VAL A 59 6.94 -34.25 -16.46
CA VAL A 59 6.50 -32.86 -16.20
C VAL A 59 5.29 -32.48 -17.07
N ASN A 60 5.22 -32.94 -18.32
CA ASN A 60 4.04 -32.76 -19.17
C ASN A 60 2.81 -33.48 -18.62
N SER A 61 2.97 -34.69 -18.06
CA SER A 61 1.87 -35.44 -17.47
C SER A 61 1.33 -34.76 -16.21
N VAL A 62 2.22 -34.20 -15.38
CA VAL A 62 1.81 -33.38 -14.24
C VAL A 62 1.09 -32.12 -14.71
N PHE A 63 1.63 -31.40 -15.70
CA PHE A 63 1.00 -30.21 -16.27
C PHE A 63 -0.40 -30.52 -16.83
N ALA A 64 -0.57 -31.59 -17.62
CA ALA A 64 -1.87 -31.96 -18.20
C ALA A 64 -2.96 -32.22 -17.14
N VAL A 65 -2.58 -32.67 -15.95
CA VAL A 65 -3.52 -32.81 -14.83
C VAL A 65 -3.75 -31.47 -14.14
N GLN A 66 -2.71 -30.65 -14.01
CA GLN A 66 -2.71 -29.46 -13.16
C GLN A 66 -3.07 -28.15 -13.87
N GLU A 67 -3.05 -28.10 -15.20
CA GLU A 67 -3.24 -26.88 -16.00
C GLU A 67 -4.51 -26.13 -15.62
N SER A 68 -5.64 -26.83 -15.52
CA SER A 68 -6.95 -26.26 -15.15
C SER A 68 -7.44 -26.74 -13.78
N ASN A 69 -6.55 -27.27 -12.93
CA ASN A 69 -6.92 -27.91 -11.66
C ASN A 69 -6.87 -26.97 -10.46
N GLU A 70 -7.61 -25.87 -10.56
CA GLU A 70 -7.64 -24.79 -9.57
C GLU A 70 -7.94 -25.31 -8.15
N PHE A 71 -9.07 -26.01 -7.98
CA PHE A 71 -9.54 -26.50 -6.67
C PHE A 71 -9.31 -28.00 -6.42
N GLY A 72 -8.57 -28.70 -7.28
CA GLY A 72 -8.30 -30.12 -7.07
C GLY A 72 -7.46 -30.41 -5.84
N SER A 73 -7.54 -31.66 -5.39
CA SER A 73 -6.77 -32.14 -4.22
C SER A 73 -5.33 -32.51 -4.56
N GLN A 74 -5.03 -32.72 -5.85
CA GLN A 74 -3.70 -33.12 -6.32
C GLN A 74 -2.69 -32.01 -6.05
N ARG A 75 -1.52 -32.41 -5.54
CA ARG A 75 -0.39 -31.54 -5.19
C ARG A 75 0.88 -32.22 -5.67
N ASN A 76 1.78 -31.48 -6.30
CA ASN A 76 3.02 -32.05 -6.85
C ASN A 76 4.23 -31.19 -6.49
N ALA A 77 5.36 -31.84 -6.25
CA ALA A 77 6.68 -31.20 -6.21
C ALA A 77 7.60 -31.80 -7.28
N LEU A 78 8.16 -30.94 -8.12
CA LEU A 78 9.14 -31.27 -9.16
C LEU A 78 10.49 -30.71 -8.73
N LEU A 79 11.33 -31.58 -8.17
CA LEU A 79 12.60 -31.22 -7.56
C LEU A 79 13.76 -31.70 -8.44
N PHE A 80 14.73 -30.83 -8.68
CA PHE A 80 15.85 -31.11 -9.57
C PHE A 80 17.15 -31.12 -8.78
N LYS A 81 17.89 -32.23 -8.79
CA LYS A 81 19.22 -32.29 -8.18
C LYS A 81 20.20 -31.33 -8.89
N PRO A 82 21.32 -30.96 -8.26
CA PRO A 82 22.40 -30.23 -8.93
C PRO A 82 22.80 -30.87 -10.25
N GLY A 83 22.79 -30.09 -11.33
CA GLY A 83 22.98 -30.58 -12.68
C GLY A 83 22.32 -29.71 -13.75
N SER A 84 22.33 -30.22 -14.98
CA SER A 84 21.80 -29.53 -16.16
C SER A 84 20.77 -30.42 -16.85
N TYR A 85 19.63 -29.84 -17.21
CA TYR A 85 18.47 -30.54 -17.74
C TYR A 85 18.01 -29.89 -19.04
N ASN A 86 17.95 -30.65 -20.14
CA ASN A 86 17.55 -30.14 -21.46
C ASN A 86 16.06 -30.41 -21.70
N ILE A 87 15.20 -29.58 -21.11
CA ILE A 87 13.74 -29.73 -21.10
C ILE A 87 13.05 -28.37 -21.24
N ASN A 88 11.83 -28.35 -21.77
CA ASN A 88 10.98 -27.16 -21.85
C ASN A 88 9.55 -27.53 -21.46
N PHE A 89 9.02 -26.94 -20.39
CA PHE A 89 7.72 -27.36 -19.85
C PHE A 89 6.95 -26.22 -19.19
N ASN A 90 5.64 -26.45 -19.04
CA ASN A 90 4.72 -25.53 -18.37
C ASN A 90 4.41 -26.01 -16.94
N VAL A 91 4.11 -25.08 -16.04
CA VAL A 91 3.75 -25.34 -14.65
C VAL A 91 2.30 -24.95 -14.39
N GLY A 92 1.47 -25.93 -14.05
CA GLY A 92 0.05 -25.75 -13.74
C GLY A 92 -0.19 -25.38 -12.28
N PHE A 93 -1.47 -25.41 -11.86
CA PHE A 93 -1.85 -25.20 -10.47
C PHE A 93 -1.17 -26.18 -9.52
N ASN A 94 -1.13 -25.82 -8.23
CA ASN A 94 -0.85 -26.73 -7.13
C ASN A 94 0.48 -27.50 -7.32
N THR A 95 1.47 -26.83 -7.94
CA THR A 95 2.76 -27.42 -8.33
C THR A 95 3.93 -26.55 -7.83
N HIS A 96 4.87 -27.19 -7.13
CA HIS A 96 6.13 -26.58 -6.69
C HIS A 96 7.27 -27.09 -7.57
N VAL A 97 8.02 -26.21 -8.20
CA VAL A 97 9.25 -26.53 -8.95
C VAL A 97 10.44 -25.95 -8.21
N ALA A 98 11.44 -26.77 -7.89
CA ALA A 98 12.63 -26.28 -7.19
C ALA A 98 13.92 -26.98 -7.60
N GLY A 99 15.02 -26.22 -7.62
CA GLY A 99 16.35 -26.78 -7.63
C GLY A 99 16.82 -27.16 -6.22
N LEU A 100 17.46 -28.32 -6.07
CA LEU A 100 18.05 -28.83 -4.84
C LEU A 100 19.53 -28.46 -4.69
N GLY A 101 19.96 -27.40 -5.39
CA GLY A 101 21.26 -26.77 -5.21
C GLY A 101 21.36 -25.97 -3.93
N GLN A 102 22.58 -25.67 -3.48
CA GLN A 102 22.74 -24.65 -2.45
C GLN A 102 22.45 -23.26 -3.05
N ASN A 103 22.80 -23.07 -4.32
CA ASN A 103 22.60 -21.82 -5.07
C ASN A 103 21.82 -22.07 -6.37
N PRO A 104 21.17 -21.03 -6.93
CA PRO A 104 20.40 -21.17 -8.18
C PRO A 104 21.22 -21.67 -9.37
N GLY A 105 22.52 -21.34 -9.40
CA GLY A 105 23.46 -21.78 -10.45
C GLY A 105 23.76 -23.28 -10.46
N ASP A 106 23.47 -24.00 -9.37
CA ASP A 106 23.78 -25.43 -9.26
C ASP A 106 22.81 -26.30 -10.08
N VAL A 107 21.63 -25.76 -10.43
CA VAL A 107 20.59 -26.44 -11.22
C VAL A 107 20.24 -25.58 -12.41
N THR A 108 20.44 -26.08 -13.64
CA THR A 108 20.09 -25.35 -14.86
C THR A 108 19.06 -26.11 -15.69
N ILE A 109 17.95 -25.45 -16.01
CA ILE A 109 16.97 -25.90 -16.99
C ILE A 109 17.27 -25.21 -18.33
N ASN A 110 17.82 -25.95 -19.29
CA ASN A 110 18.02 -25.49 -20.67
C ASN A 110 16.80 -25.84 -21.51
N GLY A 111 16.16 -24.85 -22.10
CA GLY A 111 14.94 -25.05 -22.89
C GLY A 111 13.88 -24.03 -22.51
N GLY A 112 13.32 -24.17 -21.30
CA GLY A 112 12.37 -23.22 -20.72
C GLY A 112 11.58 -23.78 -19.54
N LEU A 113 11.07 -22.90 -18.70
CA LEU A 113 10.13 -23.21 -17.63
C LEU A 113 9.10 -22.09 -17.62
N ASN A 114 7.86 -22.41 -17.99
CA ASN A 114 6.86 -21.39 -18.26
C ASN A 114 5.58 -21.58 -17.44
N VAL A 115 4.80 -20.52 -17.35
CA VAL A 115 3.41 -20.51 -16.92
C VAL A 115 2.62 -19.73 -17.96
N ASN A 116 1.77 -20.42 -18.71
CA ASN A 116 0.82 -19.84 -19.65
C ASN A 116 -0.56 -19.71 -18.99
N ALA A 117 -1.48 -19.06 -19.69
CA ALA A 117 -2.88 -18.89 -19.34
C ALA A 117 -3.81 -19.44 -20.44
N ASP A 118 -3.31 -20.35 -21.29
CA ASP A 118 -4.06 -20.98 -22.39
C ASP A 118 -5.38 -21.61 -21.92
N TRP A 119 -5.39 -22.21 -20.73
CA TRP A 119 -6.57 -22.84 -20.12
C TRP A 119 -7.75 -21.88 -19.89
N ASP A 120 -7.48 -20.57 -19.82
CA ASP A 120 -8.46 -19.50 -19.68
C ASP A 120 -8.28 -18.42 -20.77
N ASN A 121 -7.91 -18.84 -21.99
CA ASN A 121 -7.78 -17.99 -23.18
C ASN A 121 -6.85 -16.77 -23.02
N GLY A 122 -5.73 -16.94 -22.32
CA GLY A 122 -4.76 -15.87 -22.07
C GLY A 122 -5.08 -15.02 -20.84
N ASN A 123 -6.21 -15.28 -20.15
CA ASN A 123 -6.53 -14.62 -18.89
C ASN A 123 -5.77 -15.28 -17.71
N ALA A 124 -4.75 -14.59 -17.19
CA ALA A 124 -3.95 -15.07 -16.08
C ALA A 124 -4.51 -14.71 -14.69
N THR A 125 -5.68 -14.05 -14.58
CA THR A 125 -6.24 -13.62 -13.28
C THR A 125 -6.50 -14.76 -12.29
N ARG A 126 -6.51 -16.01 -12.77
CA ARG A 126 -6.65 -17.22 -11.94
C ARG A 126 -5.43 -18.10 -11.90
N ASN A 127 -4.27 -17.67 -12.40
CA ASN A 127 -3.04 -18.46 -12.37
C ASN A 127 -2.37 -18.46 -10.98
N PHE A 128 -3.05 -19.09 -10.02
CA PHE A 128 -2.68 -19.15 -8.61
C PHE A 128 -1.81 -20.36 -8.24
N TRP A 129 -1.40 -20.39 -6.97
CA TRP A 129 -0.90 -21.56 -6.22
C TRP A 129 0.14 -22.38 -6.97
N ARG A 130 1.27 -21.78 -7.25
CA ARG A 130 2.46 -22.46 -7.78
C ARG A 130 3.71 -21.84 -7.18
N THR A 131 4.84 -22.52 -7.21
CA THR A 131 6.09 -21.95 -6.68
C THR A 131 7.24 -22.37 -7.57
N ILE A 132 8.13 -21.45 -7.90
CA ILE A 132 9.33 -21.73 -8.69
C ILE A 132 10.51 -21.15 -7.93
N GLU A 133 11.45 -22.02 -7.51
CA GLU A 133 12.57 -21.56 -6.70
C GLU A 133 13.93 -22.23 -6.94
N ASN A 134 14.99 -21.46 -6.64
CA ASN A 134 16.36 -21.95 -6.45
C ASN A 134 16.95 -22.70 -7.65
N LEU A 135 16.77 -22.16 -8.86
CA LEU A 135 17.28 -22.74 -10.09
C LEU A 135 17.60 -21.66 -11.15
N THR A 136 18.37 -22.06 -12.16
CA THR A 136 18.64 -21.27 -13.36
C THR A 136 17.70 -21.71 -14.49
N ILE A 137 17.03 -20.74 -15.13
CA ILE A 137 16.23 -20.95 -16.34
C ILE A 137 17.01 -20.35 -17.52
N ALA A 138 17.38 -21.20 -18.48
CA ALA A 138 18.04 -20.80 -19.72
C ALA A 138 17.10 -21.08 -20.91
N PRO A 139 16.15 -20.16 -21.19
CA PRO A 139 15.16 -20.38 -22.24
C PRO A 139 15.82 -20.38 -23.63
N SER A 140 15.52 -21.38 -24.47
CA SER A 140 16.08 -21.48 -25.83
C SER A 140 15.64 -20.34 -26.74
N SER A 141 14.48 -19.74 -26.47
CA SER A 141 13.95 -18.56 -27.15
C SER A 141 14.61 -17.24 -26.70
N GLY A 142 15.37 -17.27 -25.59
CA GLY A 142 15.84 -16.06 -24.90
C GLY A 142 14.79 -15.43 -23.97
N VAL A 143 13.57 -15.96 -23.91
CA VAL A 143 12.46 -15.43 -23.08
C VAL A 143 11.80 -16.57 -22.33
N THR A 144 11.57 -16.38 -21.02
CA THR A 144 10.72 -17.27 -20.22
C THR A 144 9.43 -16.54 -19.87
N GLN A 145 8.30 -17.22 -20.02
CA GLN A 145 6.99 -16.62 -19.78
C GLN A 145 6.42 -17.18 -18.48
N ILE A 146 6.11 -16.32 -17.51
CA ILE A 146 5.52 -16.69 -16.23
C ILE A 146 4.31 -15.77 -15.95
N ALA A 147 3.22 -16.04 -16.67
CA ALA A 147 1.95 -15.33 -16.52
C ALA A 147 1.20 -15.81 -15.27
N VAL A 148 1.35 -15.09 -14.15
CA VAL A 148 0.79 -15.50 -12.86
C VAL A 148 -0.05 -14.41 -12.20
N SER A 149 -0.88 -14.82 -11.24
CA SER A 149 -1.55 -13.90 -10.30
C SER A 149 -1.05 -14.14 -8.87
N GLN A 150 -1.90 -14.05 -7.84
CA GLN A 150 -1.52 -14.19 -6.43
C GLN A 150 -1.05 -15.61 -6.07
N ALA A 151 -0.31 -15.73 -4.96
CA ALA A 151 0.27 -16.99 -4.44
C ALA A 151 1.10 -17.79 -5.45
N ALA A 152 1.91 -17.07 -6.24
CA ALA A 152 2.83 -17.64 -7.23
C ALA A 152 4.25 -17.08 -7.06
N PRO A 153 4.93 -17.30 -5.92
CA PRO A 153 6.21 -16.67 -5.65
C PRO A 153 7.32 -17.21 -6.56
N LEU A 154 8.12 -16.28 -7.07
CA LEU A 154 9.34 -16.53 -7.82
C LEU A 154 10.54 -16.15 -6.94
N ARG A 155 11.34 -17.13 -6.53
CA ARG A 155 12.42 -16.92 -5.55
C ARG A 155 13.72 -17.53 -6.00
N ARG A 156 14.84 -16.84 -5.77
CA ARG A 156 16.18 -17.42 -6.01
C ARG A 156 16.32 -17.96 -7.42
N LEU A 157 15.91 -17.19 -8.43
CA LEU A 157 16.01 -17.61 -9.83
C LEU A 157 17.18 -16.92 -10.51
N HIS A 158 17.83 -17.61 -11.44
CA HIS A 158 18.67 -16.97 -12.45
C HIS A 158 18.05 -17.19 -13.83
N ILE A 159 17.42 -16.16 -14.39
CA ILE A 159 16.82 -16.20 -15.72
C ILE A 159 17.85 -15.65 -16.70
N LYS A 160 18.40 -16.52 -17.55
CA LYS A 160 19.37 -16.19 -18.60
C LYS A 160 18.65 -15.70 -19.86
N GLY A 161 17.92 -14.59 -19.74
CA GLY A 161 17.07 -14.05 -20.77
C GLY A 161 16.10 -13.01 -20.23
N GLU A 162 15.04 -12.76 -20.99
CA GLU A 162 13.91 -11.91 -20.59
C GLU A 162 12.87 -12.71 -19.81
N LEU A 163 12.07 -12.01 -19.00
CA LEU A 163 10.98 -12.55 -18.21
C LEU A 163 9.68 -11.82 -18.55
N ASP A 164 8.78 -12.49 -19.24
CA ASP A 164 7.42 -12.00 -19.49
C ASP A 164 6.50 -12.44 -18.36
N LEU A 165 5.77 -11.51 -17.75
CA LEU A 165 4.86 -11.80 -16.64
C LEU A 165 3.39 -11.85 -17.07
N PHE A 166 3.12 -11.93 -18.36
CA PHE A 166 1.79 -11.92 -18.94
C PHE A 166 1.65 -13.01 -20.00
N ASP A 167 0.42 -13.25 -20.45
CA ASP A 167 0.15 -14.07 -21.62
C ASP A 167 -0.58 -13.29 -22.71
N PHE A 168 -0.48 -13.77 -23.93
CA PHE A 168 -1.11 -13.18 -25.08
C PHE A 168 -2.58 -13.58 -25.14
N ASP A 169 -3.45 -12.57 -25.15
CA ASP A 169 -4.85 -12.74 -25.52
C ASP A 169 -5.02 -12.23 -26.96
N SER A 170 -5.64 -13.04 -27.81
CA SER A 170 -5.99 -12.70 -29.21
C SER A 170 -6.82 -11.42 -29.38
N ASN A 171 -7.50 -10.95 -28.33
CA ASN A 171 -8.34 -9.76 -28.33
C ASN A 171 -7.61 -8.50 -27.84
N TRP A 172 -6.67 -8.64 -26.89
CA TRP A 172 -6.07 -7.51 -26.16
C TRP A 172 -4.55 -7.40 -26.35
N ASN A 173 -3.90 -8.33 -27.06
CA ASN A 173 -2.45 -8.49 -27.22
C ASN A 173 -1.65 -8.73 -25.92
N ALA A 174 -2.24 -8.45 -24.75
CA ALA A 174 -1.80 -8.90 -23.43
C ALA A 174 -3.05 -9.16 -22.58
N GLY A 175 -3.26 -10.40 -22.15
CA GLY A 175 -4.40 -10.82 -21.35
C GLY A 175 -4.31 -10.30 -19.90
N TRP A 176 -5.42 -10.32 -19.17
CA TRP A 176 -5.44 -9.79 -17.79
C TRP A 176 -4.55 -10.63 -16.86
N ALA A 177 -3.83 -9.96 -15.95
CA ALA A 177 -2.98 -10.60 -14.96
C ALA A 177 -2.93 -9.76 -13.67
N SER A 178 -2.93 -10.41 -12.50
CA SER A 178 -2.99 -9.76 -11.19
C SER A 178 -1.96 -10.32 -10.21
N GLY A 179 -0.72 -10.44 -10.69
CA GLY A 179 0.44 -10.84 -9.90
C GLY A 179 0.91 -9.71 -8.97
N GLY A 180 2.07 -9.82 -8.35
CA GLY A 180 2.91 -11.00 -8.26
C GLY A 180 4.12 -10.70 -7.40
N PHE A 181 4.97 -11.71 -7.20
CA PHE A 181 6.07 -11.64 -6.25
C PHE A 181 7.35 -12.18 -6.87
N LEU A 182 8.39 -11.35 -6.94
CA LEU A 182 9.75 -11.73 -7.36
C LEU A 182 10.75 -11.36 -6.27
N ALA A 183 11.54 -12.31 -5.78
CA ALA A 183 12.56 -12.03 -4.78
C ALA A 183 13.87 -12.79 -4.99
N ASP A 184 14.97 -12.17 -4.53
CA ASP A 184 16.29 -12.78 -4.47
C ASP A 184 16.75 -13.40 -5.81
N SER A 185 16.36 -12.78 -6.93
CA SER A 185 16.50 -13.34 -8.28
C SER A 185 17.29 -12.42 -9.23
N ILE A 186 17.99 -13.04 -10.17
CA ILE A 186 18.67 -12.39 -11.29
C ILE A 186 17.88 -12.64 -12.57
N VAL A 187 17.58 -11.58 -13.33
CA VAL A 187 17.09 -11.65 -14.72
C VAL A 187 18.09 -10.92 -15.61
N ASP A 188 18.81 -11.66 -16.46
CA ASP A 188 19.87 -11.06 -17.29
C ASP A 188 19.33 -10.00 -18.26
N GLY A 189 18.10 -10.20 -18.75
CA GLY A 189 17.39 -9.30 -19.66
C GLY A 189 16.35 -8.39 -19.00
N THR A 190 15.30 -8.10 -19.75
CA THR A 190 14.19 -7.25 -19.33
C THR A 190 13.12 -8.07 -18.61
N VAL A 191 12.56 -7.52 -17.53
CA VAL A 191 11.27 -8.01 -17.00
C VAL A 191 10.15 -7.21 -17.66
N VAL A 192 9.17 -7.91 -18.24
CA VAL A 192 8.03 -7.34 -18.97
C VAL A 192 6.70 -7.72 -18.29
N PRO A 193 6.15 -6.83 -17.45
CA PRO A 193 4.84 -6.97 -16.84
C PRO A 193 3.68 -6.84 -17.82
N ALA A 194 3.81 -5.96 -18.82
CA ALA A 194 2.76 -5.60 -19.78
C ALA A 194 1.42 -5.26 -19.11
N SER A 195 0.46 -6.17 -19.11
CA SER A 195 -0.89 -6.01 -18.56
C SER A 195 -1.02 -6.30 -17.05
N GLN A 196 0.06 -6.74 -16.40
CA GLN A 196 0.08 -6.97 -14.95
C GLN A 196 -0.38 -5.74 -14.18
N GLN A 197 -1.46 -5.88 -13.43
CA GLN A 197 -2.09 -4.78 -12.69
C GLN A 197 -1.13 -4.16 -11.65
N GLN A 198 -0.44 -5.02 -10.90
CA GLN A 198 0.52 -4.66 -9.87
C GLN A 198 1.64 -5.70 -9.80
N TRP A 199 2.73 -5.36 -9.11
CA TRP A 199 3.81 -6.31 -8.84
C TRP A 199 4.66 -5.87 -7.65
N PHE A 200 5.13 -6.85 -6.86
CA PHE A 200 6.12 -6.64 -5.81
C PHE A 200 7.44 -7.34 -6.16
N SER A 201 8.52 -6.57 -6.12
CA SER A 201 9.87 -7.04 -6.39
C SER A 201 10.80 -6.62 -5.27
N ARG A 202 11.61 -7.55 -4.75
CA ARG A 202 12.62 -7.21 -3.74
C ARG A 202 13.95 -7.96 -3.85
N ASN A 203 15.03 -7.27 -3.53
CA ASN A 203 16.39 -7.82 -3.53
C ASN A 203 16.75 -8.56 -4.83
N ASN A 204 16.30 -8.04 -5.97
CA ASN A 204 16.60 -8.61 -7.28
C ASN A 204 17.73 -7.87 -7.99
N LEU A 205 18.20 -8.45 -9.08
CA LEU A 205 18.99 -7.79 -10.10
C LEU A 205 18.35 -8.10 -11.45
N TYR A 206 17.94 -7.08 -12.20
CA TYR A 206 17.49 -7.26 -13.58
C TYR A 206 18.27 -6.35 -14.53
N GLY A 207 18.35 -6.74 -15.80
CA GLY A 207 18.91 -5.89 -16.85
C GLY A 207 18.10 -4.60 -16.99
N SER A 208 16.77 -4.72 -17.07
CA SER A 208 15.83 -3.59 -17.00
C SER A 208 14.41 -4.03 -16.64
N TRP A 209 13.53 -3.07 -16.39
CA TRP A 209 12.11 -3.29 -16.12
C TRP A 209 11.25 -2.48 -17.10
N ASN A 210 10.30 -3.13 -17.77
CA ASN A 210 9.36 -2.49 -18.70
C ASN A 210 8.07 -2.11 -17.97
N ASN A 211 7.53 -0.91 -18.21
CA ASN A 211 6.20 -0.42 -17.81
C ASN A 211 5.66 -0.67 -16.36
N GLY A 212 4.55 -0.01 -16.05
CA GLY A 212 3.76 -0.25 -14.85
C GLY A 212 2.31 0.14 -15.10
N VAL A 213 1.37 -0.59 -14.50
CA VAL A 213 -0.07 -0.38 -14.74
C VAL A 213 -0.71 0.40 -13.58
N TRP A 214 -0.82 -0.17 -12.38
CA TRP A 214 -1.44 0.51 -11.23
C TRP A 214 -0.53 0.69 -10.02
N ASN A 215 0.28 -0.32 -9.67
CA ASN A 215 1.12 -0.30 -8.47
C ASN A 215 2.32 -1.26 -8.61
N MET A 216 3.49 -0.75 -9.03
CA MET A 216 4.72 -1.55 -9.08
C MET A 216 5.69 -1.10 -7.99
N VAL A 217 6.04 -2.01 -7.09
CA VAL A 217 6.83 -1.69 -5.89
C VAL A 217 8.13 -2.48 -5.89
N PHE A 218 9.24 -1.78 -5.69
CA PHE A 218 10.61 -2.29 -5.77
C PHE A 218 11.35 -1.97 -4.47
N VAL A 219 11.87 -2.98 -3.77
CA VAL A 219 12.54 -2.79 -2.47
C VAL A 219 13.88 -3.49 -2.46
N GLY A 220 14.98 -2.73 -2.33
CA GLY A 220 16.31 -3.33 -2.34
C GLY A 220 16.71 -3.91 -3.71
N ASP A 221 16.00 -3.57 -4.78
CA ASP A 221 16.37 -4.02 -6.13
C ASP A 221 17.59 -3.29 -6.67
N THR A 222 18.42 -4.01 -7.40
CA THR A 222 19.49 -3.44 -8.22
C THR A 222 18.96 -3.21 -9.62
N ASN A 223 19.20 -2.01 -10.15
CA ASN A 223 18.64 -1.51 -11.42
C ASN A 223 17.12 -1.33 -11.43
N ALA A 224 16.51 -0.99 -10.28
CA ALA A 224 15.11 -0.60 -10.22
C ALA A 224 14.76 0.49 -11.25
N PRO A 225 13.54 0.48 -11.83
CA PRO A 225 13.18 1.44 -12.87
C PRO A 225 13.18 2.89 -12.34
N SER A 226 13.53 3.82 -13.22
CA SER A 226 13.42 5.27 -12.95
C SER A 226 12.01 5.79 -13.20
N GLY A 227 11.63 6.87 -12.52
CA GLY A 227 10.27 7.42 -12.50
C GLY A 227 9.73 7.41 -11.09
N GLN A 228 8.61 8.08 -10.85
CA GLN A 228 7.99 8.17 -9.54
C GLN A 228 6.47 8.12 -9.69
N PHE A 229 5.82 7.47 -8.75
CA PHE A 229 4.37 7.50 -8.58
C PHE A 229 3.85 8.95 -8.61
N PRO A 230 2.70 9.23 -9.26
CA PRO A 230 1.68 8.28 -9.72
C PRO A 230 1.88 7.76 -11.15
N GLU A 231 2.74 8.40 -11.95
CA GLU A 231 2.93 8.07 -13.37
C GLU A 231 4.41 8.27 -13.78
N PRO A 232 5.16 7.20 -14.07
CA PRO A 232 4.75 5.79 -13.96
C PRO A 232 4.47 5.39 -12.50
N PRO A 233 3.62 4.39 -12.25
CA PRO A 233 3.18 4.00 -10.90
C PRO A 233 4.24 3.19 -10.14
N TYR A 234 5.45 3.73 -10.04
CA TYR A 234 6.61 3.09 -9.43
C TYR A 234 6.85 3.62 -8.02
N THR A 235 6.92 2.68 -7.08
CA THR A 235 7.37 2.92 -5.71
C THR A 235 8.72 2.25 -5.52
N VAL A 236 9.79 3.03 -5.35
CA VAL A 236 11.15 2.49 -5.28
C VAL A 236 11.77 2.82 -3.92
N ILE A 237 12.16 1.78 -3.18
CA ILE A 237 12.88 1.87 -1.92
C ILE A 237 14.27 1.25 -2.11
N ASP A 238 15.34 2.02 -1.84
CA ASP A 238 16.72 1.61 -2.16
C ASP A 238 17.18 0.35 -1.44
N ARG A 239 16.73 0.13 -0.20
CA ARG A 239 17.18 -0.95 0.68
C ARG A 239 16.01 -1.65 1.33
N THR A 240 16.12 -2.97 1.45
CA THR A 240 15.22 -3.78 2.28
C THR A 240 15.67 -3.66 3.74
N PRO A 241 14.91 -3.01 4.64
CA PRO A 241 15.44 -2.62 5.95
C PRO A 241 15.78 -3.79 6.87
N VAL A 242 14.90 -4.80 6.93
CA VAL A 242 15.09 -6.02 7.71
C VAL A 242 14.34 -7.17 7.06
N MET A 243 15.00 -8.30 6.84
CA MET A 243 14.43 -9.43 6.12
C MET A 243 15.18 -10.71 6.46
N ARG A 244 14.58 -11.86 6.13
CA ARG A 244 15.26 -13.15 6.07
C ARG A 244 14.77 -13.87 4.82
N GLU A 245 15.66 -14.47 4.03
CA GLU A 245 15.21 -15.26 2.88
C GLU A 245 14.55 -16.57 3.35
N LYS A 246 13.61 -17.08 2.56
CA LYS A 246 12.86 -18.29 2.88
C LYS A 246 13.79 -19.50 3.05
N PRO A 247 13.60 -20.36 4.06
CA PRO A 247 14.28 -21.65 4.14
C PRO A 247 13.96 -22.55 2.92
N TYR A 248 14.93 -23.33 2.46
CA TYR A 248 14.75 -24.20 1.29
C TYR A 248 15.45 -25.56 1.45
N LEU A 249 14.86 -26.58 0.82
CA LEU A 249 15.40 -27.92 0.75
C LEU A 249 16.53 -27.96 -0.29
N TYR A 250 17.66 -28.57 0.04
CA TYR A 250 18.75 -28.80 -0.90
C TYR A 250 19.49 -30.11 -0.60
N ILE A 251 20.39 -30.51 -1.50
CA ILE A 251 21.29 -31.64 -1.34
C ILE A 251 22.71 -31.10 -1.15
N ASP A 252 23.37 -31.52 -0.07
CA ASP A 252 24.75 -31.16 0.19
C ASP A 252 25.75 -31.96 -0.68
N ASN A 253 27.03 -31.59 -0.61
CA ASN A 253 28.09 -32.25 -1.39
C ASN A 253 28.29 -33.75 -1.04
N ALA A 254 27.71 -34.22 0.07
CA ALA A 254 27.70 -35.64 0.46
C ALA A 254 26.43 -36.38 -0.02
N GLY A 255 25.60 -35.73 -0.84
CA GLY A 255 24.36 -36.30 -1.37
C GLY A 255 23.24 -36.36 -0.33
N GLN A 256 23.36 -35.67 0.80
CA GLN A 256 22.37 -35.72 1.89
C GLN A 256 21.38 -34.56 1.78
N TYR A 257 20.10 -34.83 2.04
CA TYR A 257 19.09 -33.79 2.13
C TYR A 257 19.32 -32.91 3.36
N ARG A 258 19.16 -31.60 3.16
CA ARG A 258 19.33 -30.57 4.17
C ARG A 258 18.28 -29.48 3.96
N VAL A 259 17.97 -28.75 5.01
CA VAL A 259 17.23 -27.50 4.90
C VAL A 259 18.20 -26.36 5.18
N PHE A 260 18.43 -25.51 4.18
CA PHE A 260 19.19 -24.28 4.35
C PHE A 260 18.31 -23.22 4.99
N VAL A 261 18.85 -22.54 6.00
CA VAL A 261 18.17 -21.50 6.76
C VAL A 261 18.97 -20.20 6.59
N PRO A 262 18.53 -19.30 5.68
CA PRO A 262 19.20 -18.03 5.46
C PRO A 262 19.27 -17.17 6.73
N ALA A 263 20.37 -16.42 6.86
CA ALA A 263 20.58 -15.51 7.98
C ALA A 263 19.62 -14.30 7.90
N LEU A 264 19.34 -13.69 9.06
CA LEU A 264 18.70 -12.38 9.13
C LEU A 264 19.61 -11.35 8.45
N GLN A 265 19.04 -10.49 7.61
CA GLN A 265 19.75 -9.40 6.95
C GLN A 265 19.08 -8.07 7.28
N SER A 266 19.88 -7.01 7.22
CA SER A 266 19.41 -5.64 7.36
C SER A 266 20.00 -4.78 6.25
N ASN A 267 19.24 -3.79 5.80
CA ASN A 267 19.60 -2.87 4.72
C ASN A 267 20.16 -3.58 3.47
N SER A 268 19.56 -4.72 3.11
CA SER A 268 20.00 -5.52 1.97
C SER A 268 19.62 -4.85 0.63
N LYS A 269 20.40 -5.17 -0.40
CA LYS A 269 20.18 -4.75 -1.78
C LYS A 269 20.76 -5.79 -2.73
N GLY A 270 20.02 -6.12 -3.77
CA GLY A 270 20.36 -7.17 -4.72
C GLY A 270 20.30 -8.56 -4.09
N VAL A 271 20.65 -9.57 -4.89
CA VAL A 271 20.49 -10.96 -4.50
C VAL A 271 21.49 -11.39 -3.42
N SER A 272 21.04 -12.24 -2.51
CA SER A 272 21.77 -12.79 -1.38
C SER A 272 22.94 -13.70 -1.77
N TRP A 273 22.95 -14.18 -3.02
CA TRP A 273 23.92 -15.13 -3.57
C TRP A 273 24.85 -14.51 -4.64
N ALA A 274 24.88 -13.17 -4.76
CA ALA A 274 25.70 -12.48 -5.76
C ALA A 274 27.21 -12.64 -5.52
N ASN A 275 27.63 -12.72 -4.25
CA ASN A 275 29.03 -12.71 -3.83
C ASN A 275 29.44 -14.05 -3.17
N GLY A 276 28.89 -15.16 -3.67
CA GLY A 276 29.05 -16.50 -3.11
C GLY A 276 27.75 -17.02 -2.50
N SER A 277 27.82 -18.16 -1.80
CA SER A 277 26.63 -18.78 -1.22
C SER A 277 25.92 -17.86 -0.23
N THR A 278 24.59 -17.87 -0.25
CA THR A 278 23.75 -17.13 0.70
C THR A 278 24.20 -17.40 2.14
N PRO A 279 24.42 -16.37 2.98
CA PRO A 279 24.76 -16.58 4.38
C PRO A 279 23.63 -17.27 5.14
N GLY A 280 23.97 -18.22 6.00
CA GLY A 280 22.98 -18.98 6.78
C GLY A 280 23.56 -20.25 7.39
N SER A 281 22.67 -21.13 7.82
CA SER A 281 23.01 -22.41 8.45
C SER A 281 22.25 -23.56 7.80
N SER A 282 22.82 -24.76 7.78
CA SER A 282 22.17 -25.96 7.26
C SER A 282 21.74 -26.90 8.36
N LEU A 283 20.48 -27.33 8.33
CA LEU A 283 19.92 -28.35 9.23
C LEU A 283 19.88 -29.70 8.51
N SER A 284 20.21 -30.78 9.22
CA SER A 284 20.05 -32.14 8.67
C SER A 284 18.57 -32.46 8.47
N ILE A 285 18.21 -33.17 7.41
CA ILE A 285 16.84 -33.66 7.25
C ILE A 285 16.41 -34.55 8.42
N ASP A 286 17.35 -35.23 9.09
CA ASP A 286 17.07 -36.05 10.28
C ASP A 286 16.55 -35.24 11.47
N GLN A 287 16.74 -33.92 11.47
CA GLN A 287 16.18 -33.02 12.48
C GLN A 287 14.72 -32.66 12.20
N PHE A 288 14.13 -33.13 11.10
CA PHE A 288 12.75 -32.87 10.72
C PHE A 288 11.88 -34.11 10.92
N TYR A 289 10.64 -33.87 11.32
CA TYR A 289 9.55 -34.81 11.09
C TYR A 289 8.98 -34.54 9.70
N ILE A 290 9.09 -35.54 8.82
CA ILE A 290 8.51 -35.49 7.47
C ILE A 290 7.05 -35.91 7.58
N ALA A 291 6.16 -34.92 7.63
CA ALA A 291 4.73 -35.12 7.73
C ALA A 291 4.17 -35.47 6.35
N LYS A 292 3.53 -36.65 6.27
CA LYS A 292 2.85 -37.13 5.06
C LYS A 292 1.33 -37.15 5.25
N PRO A 293 0.53 -36.73 4.25
CA PRO A 293 -0.91 -36.54 4.41
C PRO A 293 -1.64 -37.83 4.84
N GLU A 294 -1.13 -39.00 4.44
CA GLU A 294 -1.73 -40.30 4.76
C GLU A 294 -1.50 -40.78 6.20
N THR A 295 -0.54 -40.21 6.94
CA THR A 295 -0.12 -40.74 8.25
C THR A 295 0.06 -39.69 9.33
N ALA A 296 0.31 -38.42 8.99
CA ALA A 296 0.53 -37.37 9.95
C ALA A 296 -0.81 -36.91 10.56
N THR A 297 -0.84 -36.80 11.89
CA THR A 297 -1.96 -36.24 12.65
C THR A 297 -1.48 -35.06 13.48
N ALA A 298 -2.39 -34.24 13.99
CA ALA A 298 -2.03 -33.17 14.92
C ALA A 298 -1.23 -33.70 16.13
N ASP A 299 -1.60 -34.87 16.66
CA ASP A 299 -0.88 -35.52 17.77
C ASP A 299 0.54 -35.95 17.40
N SER A 300 0.74 -36.58 16.23
CA SER A 300 2.08 -37.02 15.82
C SER A 300 3.00 -35.83 15.53
N ILE A 301 2.46 -34.77 14.94
CA ILE A 301 3.18 -33.52 14.67
C ILE A 301 3.57 -32.84 15.99
N ASN A 302 2.63 -32.67 16.92
CA ASN A 302 2.89 -32.06 18.22
C ASN A 302 3.88 -32.87 19.06
N ALA A 303 3.81 -34.21 19.00
CA ALA A 303 4.79 -35.07 19.66
C ALA A 303 6.21 -34.89 19.10
N ALA A 304 6.35 -34.72 17.78
CA ALA A 304 7.63 -34.43 17.15
C ALA A 304 8.18 -33.05 17.56
N LEU A 305 7.33 -32.02 17.58
CA LEU A 305 7.70 -30.68 18.06
C LEU A 305 8.17 -30.72 19.52
N ALA A 306 7.47 -31.47 20.39
CA ALA A 306 7.85 -31.65 21.79
C ALA A 306 9.21 -32.36 21.96
N GLN A 307 9.62 -33.17 20.98
CA GLN A 307 10.95 -33.81 20.93
C GLN A 307 12.02 -32.90 20.32
N GLY A 308 11.69 -31.65 19.97
CA GLY A 308 12.62 -30.68 19.37
C GLY A 308 12.85 -30.87 17.88
N LYS A 309 11.99 -31.61 17.17
CA LYS A 309 12.04 -31.72 15.71
C LYS A 309 11.51 -30.45 15.05
N ASN A 310 12.06 -30.14 13.90
CA ASN A 310 11.47 -29.26 12.91
C ASN A 310 10.39 -30.01 12.10
N LEU A 311 9.63 -29.33 11.26
CA LEU A 311 8.56 -29.93 10.45
C LEU A 311 8.81 -29.72 8.95
N LEU A 312 8.62 -30.78 8.17
CA LEU A 312 8.55 -30.71 6.71
C LEU A 312 7.25 -31.36 6.24
N PHE A 313 6.36 -30.58 5.64
CA PHE A 313 5.10 -31.06 5.08
C PHE A 313 5.27 -31.41 3.60
N THR A 314 4.96 -32.66 3.24
CA THR A 314 4.98 -33.14 1.86
C THR A 314 3.67 -32.79 1.13
N PRO A 315 3.61 -32.88 -0.21
CA PRO A 315 2.45 -32.41 -0.97
C PRO A 315 1.16 -33.19 -0.63
N GLY A 316 0.12 -32.49 -0.21
CA GLY A 316 -1.20 -33.06 0.06
C GLY A 316 -2.04 -32.24 1.06
N PHE A 317 -3.21 -32.78 1.41
CA PHE A 317 -4.11 -32.21 2.41
C PHE A 317 -3.91 -32.88 3.76
N PHE A 318 -3.77 -32.08 4.82
CA PHE A 318 -3.60 -32.51 6.20
C PHE A 318 -4.82 -32.06 7.01
N HIS A 319 -5.73 -33.00 7.27
CA HIS A 319 -6.87 -32.78 8.15
C HIS A 319 -6.43 -32.88 9.62
N LEU A 320 -6.69 -31.83 10.39
CA LEU A 320 -6.19 -31.68 11.75
C LEU A 320 -7.35 -31.55 12.73
N ASN A 321 -7.42 -32.51 13.64
CA ASN A 321 -8.37 -32.53 14.75
C ASN A 321 -7.88 -31.77 15.99
N ASP A 322 -6.69 -31.15 15.94
CA ASP A 322 -6.17 -30.29 17.01
C ASP A 322 -5.14 -29.30 16.45
N THR A 323 -4.87 -28.25 17.20
CA THR A 323 -3.89 -27.21 16.83
C THR A 323 -2.45 -27.76 16.85
N ILE A 324 -1.65 -27.44 15.83
CA ILE A 324 -0.20 -27.62 15.85
C ILE A 324 0.43 -26.52 16.71
N ARG A 325 1.17 -26.88 17.77
CA ARG A 325 1.69 -25.94 18.78
C ARG A 325 3.20 -25.85 18.73
N ILE A 326 3.72 -24.76 18.18
CA ILE A 326 5.15 -24.49 18.08
C ILE A 326 5.60 -23.72 19.33
N ALA A 327 6.21 -24.43 20.28
CA ALA A 327 6.67 -23.85 21.54
C ALA A 327 8.19 -23.61 21.60
N ASN A 328 8.97 -24.22 20.70
CA ASN A 328 10.43 -24.17 20.75
C ASN A 328 10.96 -23.03 19.86
N PRO A 329 11.92 -22.21 20.33
CA PRO A 329 12.56 -21.21 19.51
C PRO A 329 13.31 -21.85 18.34
N ASN A 330 13.52 -21.10 17.27
CA ASN A 330 14.21 -21.52 16.04
C ASN A 330 13.59 -22.68 15.26
N THR A 331 12.39 -23.16 15.64
CA THR A 331 11.68 -24.21 14.90
C THR A 331 11.46 -23.78 13.45
N VAL A 332 11.84 -24.64 12.51
CA VAL A 332 11.55 -24.50 11.08
C VAL A 332 10.36 -25.37 10.71
N VAL A 333 9.39 -24.78 10.03
CA VAL A 333 8.25 -25.45 9.41
C VAL A 333 8.26 -25.12 7.93
N LEU A 334 8.48 -26.13 7.10
CA LEU A 334 8.62 -25.97 5.66
C LEU A 334 7.62 -26.86 4.92
N GLY A 335 6.89 -26.29 3.96
CA GLY A 335 6.09 -27.05 3.00
C GLY A 335 6.81 -27.21 1.66
N ILE A 336 6.64 -28.38 1.05
CA ILE A 336 7.03 -28.63 -0.35
C ILE A 336 5.82 -29.16 -1.14
N GLY A 337 5.59 -28.61 -2.34
CA GLY A 337 4.44 -28.99 -3.17
C GLY A 337 3.12 -28.45 -2.64
N ILE A 338 3.14 -27.28 -2.00
CA ILE A 338 1.95 -26.53 -1.58
C ILE A 338 1.02 -27.38 -0.69
N PRO A 339 1.55 -27.93 0.43
CA PRO A 339 0.74 -28.67 1.37
C PRO A 339 -0.35 -27.79 1.95
N THR A 340 -1.54 -28.37 2.11
CA THR A 340 -2.74 -27.69 2.58
C THR A 340 -3.13 -28.24 3.95
N LEU A 341 -3.23 -27.38 4.96
CA LEU A 341 -3.64 -27.75 6.31
C LEU A 341 -5.08 -27.30 6.55
N VAL A 342 -5.93 -28.24 7.00
CA VAL A 342 -7.38 -28.02 7.19
C VAL A 342 -7.75 -28.33 8.64
N PRO A 343 -8.37 -27.40 9.38
CA PRO A 343 -8.87 -27.66 10.72
C PRO A 343 -10.24 -28.36 10.68
N ASP A 344 -10.40 -29.45 11.42
CA ASP A 344 -11.65 -30.22 11.45
C ASP A 344 -12.64 -29.75 12.54
N ASN A 345 -12.17 -29.04 13.58
CA ASN A 345 -12.96 -28.82 14.81
C ASN A 345 -12.98 -27.39 15.37
N GLY A 346 -12.90 -26.37 14.51
CA GLY A 346 -13.05 -24.97 14.91
C GLY A 346 -11.90 -24.41 15.76
N LYS A 347 -10.83 -25.19 15.95
CA LYS A 347 -9.58 -24.73 16.56
C LYS A 347 -8.66 -24.11 15.51
N PRO A 348 -7.75 -23.20 15.90
CA PRO A 348 -6.67 -22.77 15.02
C PRO A 348 -5.89 -23.96 14.46
N VAL A 349 -5.44 -23.84 13.21
CA VAL A 349 -4.61 -24.86 12.55
C VAL A 349 -3.25 -24.94 13.22
N MET A 350 -2.66 -23.77 13.48
CA MET A 350 -1.32 -23.66 14.05
C MET A 350 -1.22 -22.45 14.98
N SER A 351 -0.50 -22.63 16.08
CA SER A 351 -0.13 -21.53 16.98
C SER A 351 1.36 -21.56 17.31
N VAL A 352 1.94 -20.37 17.43
CA VAL A 352 3.34 -20.14 17.81
C VAL A 352 3.37 -19.49 19.18
N ALA A 353 4.20 -20.00 20.09
CA ALA A 353 4.47 -19.33 21.36
C ALA A 353 5.25 -18.01 21.14
N ASP A 354 5.32 -17.14 22.16
CA ASP A 354 6.10 -15.89 22.11
C ASP A 354 7.61 -16.20 22.23
N VAL A 355 8.20 -16.80 21.19
CA VAL A 355 9.57 -17.32 21.16
C VAL A 355 10.34 -16.85 19.92
N ASP A 356 11.66 -16.77 20.06
CA ASP A 356 12.55 -16.32 18.99
C ASP A 356 12.56 -17.25 17.76
N GLY A 357 12.67 -16.64 16.59
CA GLY A 357 13.29 -17.27 15.44
C GLY A 357 12.50 -18.38 14.77
N VAL A 358 11.21 -18.56 15.03
CA VAL A 358 10.41 -19.55 14.31
C VAL A 358 10.35 -19.17 12.82
N LYS A 359 10.44 -20.16 11.92
CA LYS A 359 10.37 -19.93 10.47
C LYS A 359 9.28 -20.80 9.89
N ILE A 360 8.23 -20.21 9.31
CA ILE A 360 7.12 -20.93 8.68
C ILE A 360 7.09 -20.55 7.21
N ALA A 361 7.13 -21.55 6.32
CA ALA A 361 7.34 -21.32 4.90
C ALA A 361 6.53 -22.27 4.00
N GLY A 362 5.88 -21.73 2.96
CA GLY A 362 5.32 -22.51 1.85
C GLY A 362 4.12 -23.38 2.24
N LEU A 363 3.19 -22.85 3.02
CA LEU A 363 2.00 -23.55 3.50
C LEU A 363 0.72 -22.87 3.02
N THR A 364 -0.28 -23.68 2.72
CA THR A 364 -1.66 -23.22 2.58
C THR A 364 -2.45 -23.59 3.83
N PHE A 365 -3.05 -22.61 4.48
CA PHE A 365 -4.04 -22.77 5.53
C PHE A 365 -5.42 -22.67 4.91
N ASP A 366 -6.18 -23.76 4.89
CA ASP A 366 -7.49 -23.81 4.23
C ASP A 366 -8.58 -23.99 5.29
N ALA A 367 -9.50 -23.03 5.37
CA ALA A 367 -10.50 -23.01 6.43
C ALA A 367 -11.48 -24.17 6.27
N GLY A 368 -11.75 -24.86 7.38
CA GLY A 368 -12.79 -25.87 7.45
C GLY A 368 -14.19 -25.27 7.67
N PRO A 369 -15.25 -26.09 7.59
CA PRO A 369 -16.63 -25.63 7.74
C PRO A 369 -16.95 -25.17 9.17
N ALA A 370 -16.22 -25.68 10.17
CA ALA A 370 -16.31 -25.22 11.55
C ALA A 370 -15.53 -23.90 11.70
N ASN A 371 -16.18 -22.86 12.22
CA ASN A 371 -15.56 -21.55 12.38
C ASN A 371 -14.37 -21.61 13.34
N THR A 372 -13.23 -21.08 12.91
CA THR A 372 -12.02 -20.92 13.76
C THR A 372 -11.87 -19.46 14.20
N SER A 373 -11.19 -19.20 15.32
CA SER A 373 -10.85 -17.82 15.72
C SER A 373 -9.77 -17.22 14.81
N SER A 374 -8.81 -18.04 14.42
CA SER A 374 -7.75 -17.73 13.47
C SER A 374 -7.25 -19.02 12.84
N LEU A 375 -6.73 -18.99 11.61
CA LEU A 375 -6.07 -20.17 11.04
C LEU A 375 -4.64 -20.30 11.58
N LEU A 376 -3.89 -19.20 11.62
CA LEU A 376 -2.57 -19.11 12.23
C LEU A 376 -2.54 -17.99 13.29
N GLU A 377 -2.04 -18.32 14.49
CA GLU A 377 -1.75 -17.36 15.57
C GLU A 377 -0.24 -17.34 15.85
N VAL A 378 0.40 -16.16 15.74
CA VAL A 378 1.84 -15.99 16.01
C VAL A 378 2.03 -15.18 17.28
N GLY A 379 2.41 -15.89 18.36
CA GLY A 379 2.39 -15.38 19.73
C GLY A 379 0.96 -15.44 20.31
N PRO A 380 0.76 -15.81 21.58
CA PRO A 380 -0.53 -15.67 22.23
C PRO A 380 -0.92 -14.18 22.41
N ALA A 381 -2.21 -13.89 22.55
CA ALA A 381 -2.68 -12.56 22.94
C ALA A 381 -1.95 -12.03 24.19
N GLY A 382 -1.50 -10.76 24.13
CA GLY A 382 -0.69 -10.15 25.19
C GLY A 382 0.81 -10.41 25.11
N SER A 383 1.29 -11.02 24.02
CA SER A 383 2.73 -11.12 23.69
C SER A 383 3.40 -9.75 23.77
N SER A 384 4.58 -9.71 24.38
CA SER A 384 5.30 -8.45 24.67
C SER A 384 6.81 -8.58 24.64
N ALA A 385 7.34 -9.80 24.48
CA ALA A 385 8.77 -10.02 24.30
C ALA A 385 9.25 -9.36 23.00
N GLY A 386 10.47 -8.79 23.04
CA GLY A 386 11.15 -8.28 21.85
C GLY A 386 11.96 -9.38 21.19
N HIS A 387 11.87 -9.49 19.86
CA HIS A 387 12.48 -10.54 19.05
C HIS A 387 13.42 -9.99 17.96
N ALA A 388 13.70 -8.68 17.93
CA ALA A 388 14.46 -8.01 16.87
C ALA A 388 15.78 -8.70 16.44
N ALA A 389 16.50 -9.33 17.38
CA ALA A 389 17.77 -10.02 17.07
C ALA A 389 17.57 -11.35 16.32
N ASN A 390 16.43 -12.01 16.52
CA ASN A 390 16.08 -13.26 15.87
C ASN A 390 14.56 -13.38 15.72
N PRO A 391 13.95 -12.60 14.82
CA PRO A 391 12.51 -12.54 14.71
C PRO A 391 11.97 -13.84 14.13
N THR A 392 10.72 -14.14 14.49
CA THR A 392 9.90 -15.09 13.74
C THR A 392 9.68 -14.56 12.33
N SER A 393 9.80 -15.43 11.32
CA SER A 393 9.67 -15.06 9.92
C SER A 393 8.73 -16.00 9.17
N LEU A 394 7.80 -15.43 8.39
CA LEU A 394 6.72 -16.13 7.70
C LEU A 394 6.85 -15.90 6.19
N HIS A 395 6.80 -16.96 5.39
CA HIS A 395 7.12 -16.90 3.96
C HIS A 395 6.12 -17.68 3.12
N ASP A 396 5.64 -17.11 2.02
CA ASP A 396 4.77 -17.80 1.06
C ASP A 396 3.59 -18.50 1.72
N LEU A 397 2.88 -17.78 2.59
CA LEU A 397 1.72 -18.32 3.30
C LEU A 397 0.44 -17.93 2.56
N THR A 398 -0.34 -18.94 2.22
CA THR A 398 -1.67 -18.76 1.65
C THR A 398 -2.72 -19.09 2.69
N PHE A 399 -3.76 -18.27 2.79
CA PHE A 399 -4.92 -18.52 3.64
C PHE A 399 -6.15 -18.50 2.75
N ARG A 400 -6.81 -19.66 2.62
CA ARG A 400 -7.97 -19.83 1.77
C ARG A 400 -9.22 -20.04 2.62
N ILE A 401 -10.25 -19.23 2.38
CA ILE A 401 -11.53 -19.33 3.07
C ILE A 401 -12.65 -19.50 2.04
N GLY A 402 -12.95 -20.75 1.70
CA GLY A 402 -13.91 -21.08 0.64
C GLY A 402 -13.24 -21.55 -0.67
N GLY A 403 -14.03 -21.63 -1.75
CA GLY A 403 -13.57 -21.92 -3.10
C GLY A 403 -13.44 -23.41 -3.42
N ALA A 404 -12.68 -24.15 -2.61
CA ALA A 404 -12.61 -25.61 -2.72
C ALA A 404 -13.70 -26.31 -1.90
N SER A 405 -14.12 -25.71 -0.80
CA SER A 405 -15.11 -26.23 0.14
C SER A 405 -15.75 -25.09 0.94
N ASN A 406 -16.69 -25.37 1.84
CA ASN A 406 -17.14 -24.36 2.81
C ASN A 406 -16.06 -24.14 3.87
N GLY A 407 -15.58 -22.90 4.01
CA GLY A 407 -14.57 -22.53 5.00
C GLY A 407 -14.98 -21.26 5.75
N ARG A 408 -14.76 -21.20 7.08
CA ARG A 408 -15.06 -20.00 7.88
C ARG A 408 -14.00 -19.76 8.96
N THR A 409 -13.68 -18.49 9.19
CA THR A 409 -12.75 -18.08 10.26
C THR A 409 -13.03 -16.64 10.68
N ASP A 410 -12.83 -16.28 11.94
CA ASP A 410 -12.85 -14.88 12.34
C ASP A 410 -11.65 -14.13 11.71
N ALA A 411 -10.44 -14.70 11.77
CA ALA A 411 -9.24 -14.15 11.14
C ALA A 411 -8.46 -15.17 10.29
N GLY A 412 -7.84 -14.78 9.18
CA GLY A 412 -6.86 -15.64 8.50
C GLY A 412 -5.60 -15.81 9.36
N LEU A 413 -4.96 -14.69 9.67
CA LEU A 413 -3.70 -14.60 10.40
C LEU A 413 -3.79 -13.57 11.54
N VAL A 414 -3.35 -13.95 12.73
CA VAL A 414 -3.18 -13.05 13.88
C VAL A 414 -1.71 -13.02 14.28
N ILE A 415 -1.10 -11.84 14.30
CA ILE A 415 0.29 -11.62 14.70
C ILE A 415 0.32 -10.82 16.01
N ASN A 416 0.60 -11.49 17.12
CA ASN A 416 0.74 -10.88 18.45
C ASN A 416 2.20 -10.60 18.82
N SER A 417 3.12 -11.48 18.44
CA SER A 417 4.56 -11.30 18.74
C SER A 417 5.13 -10.07 18.05
N ARG A 418 6.08 -9.42 18.72
CA ARG A 418 6.82 -8.27 18.17
C ARG A 418 7.82 -8.69 17.11
N ASP A 419 8.25 -7.73 16.29
CA ASP A 419 9.35 -7.86 15.32
C ASP A 419 9.15 -8.91 14.21
N VAL A 420 7.95 -9.50 14.10
CA VAL A 420 7.67 -10.54 13.09
C VAL A 420 7.92 -10.00 11.69
N ILE A 421 8.60 -10.81 10.88
CA ILE A 421 8.83 -10.53 9.46
C ILE A 421 7.88 -11.40 8.64
N GLY A 422 6.97 -10.78 7.90
CA GLY A 422 6.18 -11.47 6.89
C GLY A 422 6.69 -11.13 5.50
N ASP A 423 6.81 -12.15 4.66
CA ASP A 423 7.34 -11.99 3.31
C ASP A 423 6.55 -12.87 2.33
N HIS A 424 5.67 -12.21 1.59
CA HIS A 424 4.68 -12.78 0.70
C HIS A 424 3.55 -13.56 1.41
N PHE A 425 2.37 -12.93 1.46
CA PHE A 425 1.13 -13.56 1.89
C PHE A 425 0.04 -13.40 0.85
N TRP A 426 -0.79 -14.42 0.69
CA TRP A 426 -2.11 -14.24 0.09
C TRP A 426 -3.19 -14.72 1.06
N ILE A 427 -4.02 -13.78 1.53
CA ILE A 427 -5.11 -14.06 2.46
C ILE A 427 -6.41 -13.79 1.70
N TRP A 428 -7.10 -14.86 1.33
CA TRP A 428 -8.17 -14.82 0.34
C TRP A 428 -9.43 -15.47 0.89
N ARG A 429 -10.44 -14.65 1.14
CA ARG A 429 -11.82 -15.12 1.21
C ARG A 429 -12.32 -15.35 -0.20
N ALA A 430 -12.76 -16.56 -0.51
CA ALA A 430 -13.11 -16.93 -1.87
C ALA A 430 -14.24 -16.07 -2.46
N ASP A 431 -13.99 -15.46 -3.61
CA ASP A 431 -14.97 -14.74 -4.43
C ASP A 431 -15.68 -15.65 -5.45
N HIS A 432 -15.09 -16.82 -5.74
CA HIS A 432 -15.61 -17.84 -6.66
C HIS A 432 -15.33 -19.27 -6.16
N GLY A 433 -15.94 -20.26 -6.85
CA GLY A 433 -15.83 -21.67 -6.49
C GLY A 433 -16.87 -22.14 -5.46
N THR A 434 -16.69 -23.36 -4.98
CA THR A 434 -17.60 -24.00 -4.01
C THR A 434 -17.53 -23.28 -2.67
N GLY A 435 -18.69 -22.92 -2.13
CA GLY A 435 -18.80 -22.28 -0.81
C GLY A 435 -18.50 -20.78 -0.78
N ALA A 436 -18.15 -20.16 -1.92
CA ALA A 436 -18.00 -18.71 -2.02
C ALA A 436 -19.37 -17.99 -1.98
N GLY A 437 -19.51 -17.03 -1.07
CA GLY A 437 -20.73 -16.25 -0.90
C GLY A 437 -20.88 -15.62 0.48
N TRP A 438 -21.60 -14.50 0.57
CA TRP A 438 -21.62 -13.61 1.73
C TRP A 438 -21.79 -14.30 3.07
N THR A 439 -22.67 -15.31 3.11
CA THR A 439 -23.01 -16.08 4.31
C THR A 439 -22.40 -17.49 4.35
N SER A 440 -21.75 -17.96 3.28
CA SER A 440 -21.27 -19.35 3.15
C SER A 440 -19.81 -19.52 3.58
N ASN A 441 -18.94 -18.59 3.19
CA ASN A 441 -17.51 -18.54 3.57
C ASN A 441 -17.16 -17.31 4.41
N VAL A 442 -17.91 -17.09 5.49
CA VAL A 442 -17.73 -15.92 6.35
C VAL A 442 -16.30 -15.85 6.87
N SER A 443 -15.66 -14.70 6.62
CA SER A 443 -14.38 -14.33 7.20
C SER A 443 -14.39 -12.87 7.62
N LYS A 444 -14.25 -12.56 8.91
CA LYS A 444 -14.33 -11.16 9.36
C LYS A 444 -13.13 -10.37 8.87
N ASN A 445 -11.92 -10.81 9.21
CA ASN A 445 -10.68 -10.16 8.82
C ASN A 445 -9.71 -11.14 8.17
N GLY A 446 -8.89 -10.67 7.25
CA GLY A 446 -7.79 -11.48 6.71
C GLY A 446 -6.62 -11.49 7.68
N LEU A 447 -6.17 -10.29 8.07
CA LEU A 447 -4.99 -10.08 8.89
C LEU A 447 -5.28 -9.17 10.08
N ILE A 448 -4.82 -9.58 11.27
CA ILE A 448 -4.78 -8.75 12.47
C ILE A 448 -3.34 -8.70 12.99
N VAL A 449 -2.76 -7.50 13.10
CA VAL A 449 -1.41 -7.28 13.61
C VAL A 449 -1.47 -6.51 14.94
N ASN A 450 -1.26 -7.21 16.05
CA ASN A 450 -1.18 -6.64 17.38
C ASN A 450 0.26 -6.34 17.83
N GLY A 451 1.22 -7.14 17.34
CA GLY A 451 2.62 -6.99 17.68
C GLY A 451 3.22 -5.67 17.21
N ALA A 452 4.08 -5.06 18.03
CA ALA A 452 4.87 -3.91 17.64
C ALA A 452 6.04 -4.29 16.73
N ASP A 453 6.50 -3.35 15.91
CA ASP A 453 7.70 -3.46 15.06
C ASP A 453 7.63 -4.57 13.99
N VAL A 454 6.41 -5.04 13.69
CA VAL A 454 6.13 -6.02 12.62
C VAL A 454 6.42 -5.40 11.25
N THR A 455 7.10 -6.15 10.39
CA THR A 455 7.46 -5.72 9.03
C THR A 455 6.94 -6.73 8.02
N LEU A 456 6.09 -6.29 7.09
CA LEU A 456 5.48 -7.13 6.06
C LEU A 456 5.92 -6.68 4.66
N TYR A 457 6.21 -7.65 3.79
CA TYR A 457 6.53 -7.45 2.38
C TYR A 457 5.56 -8.26 1.52
N GLY A 458 4.99 -7.67 0.47
CA GLY A 458 4.13 -8.39 -0.49
C GLY A 458 2.84 -8.94 0.14
N LEU A 459 1.99 -8.07 0.70
CA LEU A 459 0.71 -8.48 1.31
C LEU A 459 -0.44 -8.38 0.30
N PHE A 460 -1.05 -9.52 -0.01
CA PHE A 460 -2.27 -9.63 -0.82
C PHE A 460 -3.41 -10.09 0.10
N ASN A 461 -4.48 -9.30 0.26
CA ASN A 461 -5.52 -9.56 1.25
C ASN A 461 -6.92 -9.15 0.77
N GLU A 462 -7.82 -10.13 0.58
CA GLU A 462 -8.97 -9.96 -0.31
C GLU A 462 -10.31 -10.53 0.22
N HIS A 463 -11.38 -9.78 -0.08
CA HIS A 463 -12.79 -10.13 0.01
C HIS A 463 -13.37 -10.46 1.40
N HIS A 464 -12.68 -10.19 2.50
CA HIS A 464 -13.19 -10.39 3.86
C HIS A 464 -14.45 -9.54 4.14
N ASN A 465 -15.32 -10.01 5.03
CA ASN A 465 -16.61 -9.40 5.34
C ASN A 465 -16.48 -8.06 6.09
N GLU A 466 -15.41 -7.88 6.87
CA GLU A 466 -15.11 -6.63 7.60
C GLU A 466 -13.79 -6.02 7.06
N TYR A 467 -12.95 -5.48 7.94
CA TYR A 467 -11.64 -4.95 7.55
C TYR A 467 -10.76 -6.07 6.99
N GLN A 468 -10.15 -5.87 5.81
CA GLN A 468 -9.25 -6.88 5.23
C GLN A 468 -8.02 -7.02 6.15
N THR A 469 -7.40 -5.88 6.50
CA THR A 469 -6.27 -5.78 7.41
C THR A 469 -6.58 -4.83 8.57
N VAL A 470 -6.28 -5.27 9.80
CA VAL A 470 -6.31 -4.45 11.02
C VAL A 470 -4.93 -4.41 11.64
N TRP A 471 -4.40 -3.21 11.88
CA TRP A 471 -3.08 -2.98 12.46
C TRP A 471 -3.18 -2.19 13.76
N ASN A 472 -2.93 -2.87 14.87
CA ASN A 472 -3.01 -2.34 16.24
C ASN A 472 -1.62 -2.03 16.84
N GLY A 473 -0.55 -2.63 16.31
CA GLY A 473 0.82 -2.46 16.81
C GLY A 473 1.54 -1.20 16.29
N ASN A 474 2.33 -0.55 17.15
CA ASN A 474 3.21 0.57 16.77
C ASN A 474 4.46 0.10 16.02
N GLY A 475 5.09 0.99 15.24
CA GLY A 475 6.33 0.70 14.51
C GLY A 475 6.12 -0.21 13.30
N GLY A 476 4.86 -0.45 12.92
CA GLY A 476 4.51 -1.31 11.81
C GLY A 476 5.00 -0.76 10.48
N ARG A 477 5.55 -1.66 9.64
CA ARG A 477 6.00 -1.31 8.29
C ARG A 477 5.42 -2.27 7.26
N LEU A 478 4.84 -1.72 6.20
CA LEU A 478 4.30 -2.51 5.09
C LEU A 478 4.89 -2.07 3.76
N TYR A 479 5.50 -3.00 3.03
CA TYR A 479 5.99 -2.79 1.68
C TYR A 479 5.13 -3.59 0.71
N PHE A 480 4.40 -2.88 -0.14
CA PHE A 480 3.39 -3.39 -1.05
C PHE A 480 2.14 -3.98 -0.37
N TYR A 481 0.99 -3.49 -0.82
CA TYR A 481 -0.32 -4.02 -0.49
C TYR A 481 -1.17 -4.13 -1.75
N GLN A 482 -1.85 -5.24 -1.91
CA GLN A 482 -2.94 -5.40 -2.86
C GLN A 482 -4.16 -5.95 -2.14
N SER A 483 -5.33 -5.41 -2.48
CA SER A 483 -6.59 -5.86 -1.93
C SER A 483 -7.75 -5.61 -2.87
N GLU A 484 -8.71 -6.52 -2.83
CA GLU A 484 -10.03 -6.33 -3.40
C GLU A 484 -11.09 -6.42 -2.31
N ILE A 485 -12.01 -5.46 -2.31
CA ILE A 485 -13.17 -5.44 -1.41
C ILE A 485 -14.15 -6.57 -1.80
N PRO A 486 -14.89 -7.20 -0.86
CA PRO A 486 -15.87 -8.24 -1.18
C PRO A 486 -16.86 -7.82 -2.26
N TYR A 487 -17.00 -8.65 -3.29
CA TYR A 487 -17.92 -8.40 -4.40
C TYR A 487 -19.37 -8.61 -4.02
N ASP A 488 -19.59 -9.51 -3.06
CA ASP A 488 -20.84 -10.17 -2.75
C ASP A 488 -21.59 -9.52 -1.58
N VAL A 489 -21.30 -8.25 -1.30
CA VAL A 489 -22.04 -7.46 -0.31
C VAL A 489 -23.51 -7.34 -0.74
N PRO A 490 -24.48 -7.78 0.08
CA PRO A 490 -25.86 -7.91 -0.37
C PRO A 490 -26.63 -6.58 -0.41
N ASN A 491 -26.24 -5.61 0.41
CA ASN A 491 -26.77 -4.23 0.45
C ASN A 491 -25.95 -3.40 1.44
N GLN A 492 -26.12 -2.07 1.40
CA GLN A 492 -25.36 -1.15 2.27
C GLN A 492 -25.61 -1.40 3.75
N ALA A 493 -26.86 -1.66 4.17
CA ALA A 493 -27.20 -1.84 5.58
C ALA A 493 -26.54 -3.07 6.22
N ALA A 494 -26.25 -4.10 5.42
CA ALA A 494 -25.52 -5.29 5.86
C ALA A 494 -24.00 -5.07 6.00
N TRP A 495 -23.47 -3.96 5.48
CA TRP A 495 -22.04 -3.68 5.42
C TRP A 495 -21.75 -2.22 5.80
N MET A 496 -21.85 -1.98 7.11
CA MET A 496 -21.55 -0.71 7.75
C MET A 496 -20.58 -0.96 8.91
N SER A 497 -19.57 -0.11 9.06
CA SER A 497 -18.65 -0.10 10.20
C SER A 497 -19.07 0.95 11.23
N ASN A 498 -18.30 1.07 12.33
CA ASN A 498 -18.53 2.05 13.40
C ASN A 498 -19.96 2.04 13.94
N GLY A 499 -20.48 0.86 14.27
CA GLY A 499 -21.83 0.70 14.82
C GLY A 499 -22.95 1.08 13.85
N GLY A 500 -22.69 1.09 12.54
CA GLY A 500 -23.66 1.46 11.52
C GLY A 500 -23.52 2.88 10.98
N ALA A 501 -22.53 3.65 11.45
CA ALA A 501 -22.35 5.06 11.09
C ALA A 501 -21.54 5.29 9.80
N VAL A 502 -20.71 4.32 9.39
CA VAL A 502 -19.79 4.48 8.26
C VAL A 502 -20.06 3.40 7.20
N ASN A 503 -20.11 3.81 5.94
CA ASN A 503 -20.32 2.92 4.80
C ASN A 503 -19.12 1.99 4.61
N GLY A 504 -19.35 0.68 4.74
CA GLY A 504 -18.33 -0.34 4.54
C GLY A 504 -17.22 -0.37 5.60
N TYR A 505 -16.29 -1.29 5.40
CA TYR A 505 -15.09 -1.48 6.21
C TYR A 505 -13.88 -1.20 5.33
N ALA A 506 -12.97 -0.32 5.78
CA ALA A 506 -11.74 -0.04 5.04
C ALA A 506 -10.96 -1.33 4.75
N SER A 507 -10.24 -1.35 3.63
CA SER A 507 -9.35 -2.48 3.35
C SER A 507 -8.20 -2.50 4.35
N TYR A 508 -7.63 -1.34 4.65
CA TYR A 508 -6.48 -1.21 5.53
C TYR A 508 -6.80 -0.27 6.70
N LYS A 509 -7.01 -0.83 7.90
CA LYS A 509 -7.28 -0.07 9.13
C LYS A 509 -6.06 -0.09 10.04
N VAL A 510 -5.47 1.06 10.31
CA VAL A 510 -4.56 1.28 11.43
C VAL A 510 -5.39 1.84 12.60
N ALA A 511 -5.29 1.20 13.77
CA ALA A 511 -6.06 1.59 14.94
C ALA A 511 -5.72 3.01 15.40
N ASP A 512 -6.71 3.71 15.95
CA ASP A 512 -6.58 5.13 16.29
C ASP A 512 -5.57 5.39 17.42
N SER A 513 -5.27 4.36 18.22
CA SER A 513 -4.23 4.37 19.25
C SER A 513 -2.80 4.26 18.70
N VAL A 514 -2.60 4.00 17.41
CA VAL A 514 -1.27 3.87 16.82
C VAL A 514 -0.65 5.24 16.57
N THR A 515 0.60 5.38 17.00
CA THR A 515 1.37 6.63 16.90
C THR A 515 2.49 6.55 15.88
N SER A 516 2.88 5.34 15.45
CA SER A 516 3.92 5.09 14.45
C SER A 516 3.52 3.93 13.54
N HIS A 517 3.44 4.20 12.24
CA HIS A 517 3.16 3.22 11.19
C HIS A 517 3.57 3.79 9.82
N GLU A 518 4.14 2.97 8.94
CA GLU A 518 4.55 3.44 7.61
C GLU A 518 4.30 2.38 6.55
N ALA A 519 3.61 2.73 5.47
CA ALA A 519 3.28 1.79 4.40
C ALA A 519 3.55 2.37 3.01
N TRP A 520 4.02 1.54 2.08
CA TRP A 520 4.43 1.94 0.73
C TRP A 520 3.73 1.10 -0.35
N GLY A 521 3.13 1.75 -1.34
CA GLY A 521 2.56 1.12 -2.53
C GLY A 521 1.30 0.29 -2.22
N LEU A 522 0.19 0.96 -1.93
CA LEU A 522 -1.08 0.32 -1.58
C LEU A 522 -2.08 0.39 -2.73
N GLY A 523 -2.52 -0.76 -3.25
CA GLY A 523 -3.59 -0.88 -4.25
C GLY A 523 -4.86 -1.49 -3.64
N ILE A 524 -5.99 -0.77 -3.72
CA ILE A 524 -7.29 -1.25 -3.21
C ILE A 524 -8.36 -1.14 -4.29
N TYR A 525 -8.97 -2.25 -4.66
CA TYR A 525 -9.89 -2.33 -5.80
C TYR A 525 -11.30 -2.72 -5.36
N SER A 526 -12.31 -2.32 -6.14
CA SER A 526 -13.71 -2.71 -5.92
C SER A 526 -14.40 -3.15 -7.21
N TYR A 527 -15.09 -4.29 -7.14
CA TYR A 527 -16.00 -4.82 -8.16
C TYR A 527 -17.30 -5.26 -7.50
N PHE A 528 -18.01 -4.36 -6.81
CA PHE A 528 -19.24 -4.73 -6.12
C PHE A 528 -20.27 -5.33 -7.09
N ARG A 529 -20.36 -6.67 -7.13
CA ARG A 529 -21.11 -7.42 -8.15
C ARG A 529 -22.59 -7.48 -7.82
N ASP A 530 -22.92 -7.57 -6.53
CA ASP A 530 -24.25 -7.98 -6.10
C ASP A 530 -25.15 -6.79 -5.70
N ALA A 531 -24.58 -5.63 -5.32
CA ALA A 531 -25.35 -4.45 -4.96
C ALA A 531 -24.59 -3.12 -5.19
N ALA A 532 -25.35 -2.03 -5.33
CA ALA A 532 -24.84 -0.66 -5.35
C ALA A 532 -24.45 -0.21 -3.94
N VAL A 533 -23.28 -0.65 -3.47
CA VAL A 533 -22.74 -0.33 -2.14
C VAL A 533 -21.55 0.60 -2.22
N LYS A 534 -21.35 1.35 -1.15
CA LYS A 534 -20.30 2.34 -1.03
C LYS A 534 -19.32 1.92 0.06
N LEU A 535 -18.05 2.14 -0.20
CA LEU A 535 -17.00 2.14 0.80
C LEU A 535 -16.56 3.57 1.07
N ASN A 536 -16.70 4.05 2.31
CA ASN A 536 -16.36 5.44 2.66
C ASN A 536 -14.88 5.75 2.40
N SER A 537 -13.97 4.86 2.83
CA SER A 537 -12.54 5.03 2.59
C SER A 537 -11.86 3.68 2.40
N ALA A 538 -10.90 3.60 1.47
CA ALA A 538 -10.12 2.39 1.26
C ALA A 538 -9.13 2.13 2.42
N ILE A 539 -8.59 3.18 3.02
CA ILE A 539 -7.58 3.14 4.07
C ILE A 539 -8.02 4.05 5.23
N GLU A 540 -8.03 3.53 6.45
CA GLU A 540 -8.34 4.28 7.67
C GLU A 540 -7.11 4.29 8.59
N VAL A 541 -6.59 5.48 8.91
CA VAL A 541 -5.38 5.64 9.73
C VAL A 541 -5.50 6.84 10.68
N PRO A 542 -4.86 6.81 11.86
CA PRO A 542 -4.85 7.97 12.75
C PRO A 542 -4.09 9.15 12.13
N ASN A 543 -4.53 10.37 12.43
CA ASN A 543 -3.84 11.59 12.06
C ASN A 543 -2.69 11.91 13.05
N THR A 544 -1.65 11.08 13.09
CA THR A 544 -0.50 11.26 13.98
C THR A 544 0.80 11.42 13.18
N PRO A 545 1.77 12.25 13.62
CA PRO A 545 3.00 12.54 12.85
C PRO A 545 3.83 11.32 12.44
N GLY A 546 3.75 10.24 13.23
CA GLY A 546 4.47 9.00 12.95
C GLY A 546 3.71 8.03 12.03
N VAL A 547 2.52 8.39 11.55
CA VAL A 547 1.70 7.55 10.67
C VAL A 547 1.68 8.11 9.25
N LYS A 548 2.21 7.33 8.31
CA LYS A 548 2.36 7.75 6.93
C LYS A 548 2.00 6.64 5.94
N ILE A 549 1.42 7.05 4.82
CA ILE A 549 1.12 6.19 3.68
C ILE A 549 1.74 6.83 2.44
N HIS A 550 2.60 6.07 1.79
CA HIS A 550 3.27 6.44 0.56
C HIS A 550 2.62 5.68 -0.59
N HIS A 551 2.19 6.41 -1.62
CA HIS A 551 1.68 5.89 -2.88
C HIS A 551 0.51 4.91 -2.71
N ALA A 552 -0.71 5.45 -2.65
CA ALA A 552 -1.93 4.68 -2.63
C ALA A 552 -2.74 4.86 -3.92
N THR A 553 -3.36 3.80 -4.41
CA THR A 553 -4.27 3.83 -5.57
C THR A 553 -5.56 3.09 -5.25
N THR A 554 -6.69 3.67 -5.62
CA THR A 554 -7.99 3.00 -5.61
C THR A 554 -8.52 2.80 -7.02
N ILE A 555 -9.16 1.66 -7.29
CA ILE A 555 -9.73 1.34 -8.60
C ILE A 555 -11.16 0.81 -8.45
N TRP A 556 -12.05 1.24 -9.35
CA TRP A 556 -13.38 0.67 -9.54
C TRP A 556 -13.40 -0.16 -10.83
N LEU A 557 -13.66 -1.46 -10.72
CA LEU A 557 -13.45 -2.48 -11.75
C LEU A 557 -14.76 -2.88 -12.46
N ASN A 558 -15.58 -1.92 -12.88
CA ASN A 558 -16.86 -2.20 -13.55
C ASN A 558 -17.93 -2.87 -12.66
N GLY A 559 -18.00 -2.52 -11.37
CA GLY A 559 -19.02 -3.02 -10.45
C GLY A 559 -20.45 -2.55 -10.76
N THR A 560 -21.38 -2.83 -9.85
CA THR A 560 -22.79 -2.41 -9.96
C THR A 560 -22.88 -0.88 -10.02
N PRO A 561 -23.60 -0.28 -10.99
CA PRO A 561 -23.78 1.16 -11.06
C PRO A 561 -24.30 1.76 -9.75
N GLY A 562 -23.67 2.84 -9.29
CA GLY A 562 -23.98 3.47 -8.00
C GLY A 562 -23.11 2.96 -6.83
N SER A 563 -22.32 1.91 -7.04
CA SER A 563 -21.25 1.54 -6.11
C SER A 563 -20.03 2.45 -6.27
N GLU A 564 -19.29 2.67 -5.18
CA GLU A 564 -18.09 3.52 -5.19
C GLU A 564 -17.13 3.21 -4.03
N ILE A 565 -15.87 3.62 -4.19
CA ILE A 565 -14.99 3.95 -3.07
C ILE A 565 -14.93 5.48 -3.00
N THR A 566 -15.37 6.07 -1.88
CA THR A 566 -15.53 7.53 -1.77
C THR A 566 -14.18 8.25 -1.57
N HIS A 567 -13.26 7.68 -0.80
CA HIS A 567 -11.94 8.25 -0.50
C HIS A 567 -10.82 7.20 -0.53
N ILE A 568 -9.57 7.65 -0.72
CA ILE A 568 -8.40 6.79 -0.69
C ILE A 568 -7.96 6.54 0.76
N VAL A 569 -7.63 7.61 1.50
CA VAL A 569 -7.17 7.57 2.89
C VAL A 569 -8.00 8.51 3.74
N ASN A 570 -8.68 8.00 4.77
CA ASN A 570 -9.62 8.75 5.61
C ASN A 570 -10.60 9.54 4.73
N ASN A 571 -10.57 10.87 4.79
CA ASN A 571 -11.39 11.77 3.98
C ASN A 571 -10.60 12.42 2.81
N THR A 572 -9.45 11.85 2.45
CA THR A 572 -8.51 12.36 1.44
C THR A 572 -8.49 11.47 0.20
N GLY A 573 -8.33 12.10 -0.97
CA GLY A 573 -8.38 11.42 -2.27
C GLY A 573 -9.79 11.41 -2.86
N GLY A 574 -9.85 11.44 -4.20
CA GLY A 574 -11.11 11.43 -4.94
C GLY A 574 -11.78 10.06 -4.93
N ARG A 575 -13.05 10.05 -5.32
CA ARG A 575 -13.84 8.82 -5.45
C ARG A 575 -13.58 8.07 -6.75
N VAL A 576 -13.81 6.76 -6.74
CA VAL A 576 -13.89 5.89 -7.94
C VAL A 576 -15.25 5.21 -8.02
N TYR A 577 -15.89 5.22 -9.20
CA TYR A 577 -17.30 4.84 -9.38
C TYR A 577 -17.72 4.51 -10.83
N ALA A 578 -16.85 4.68 -11.83
CA ALA A 578 -17.17 4.42 -13.24
C ALA A 578 -15.90 4.22 -14.08
N ASN A 579 -15.99 3.57 -15.25
CA ASN A 579 -14.83 3.40 -16.14
C ASN A 579 -14.49 4.64 -16.99
N SER A 580 -15.36 5.65 -17.03
CA SER A 580 -15.16 6.87 -17.82
C SER A 580 -15.71 8.11 -17.10
N PRO A 581 -14.96 9.22 -17.05
CA PRO A 581 -13.57 9.37 -17.51
C PRO A 581 -12.59 8.50 -16.70
N ALA A 582 -11.32 8.35 -17.13
CA ALA A 582 -10.34 7.50 -16.45
C ALA A 582 -10.16 7.86 -14.95
N SER A 583 -10.32 9.14 -14.59
CA SER A 583 -10.32 9.60 -13.20
C SER A 583 -11.50 9.10 -12.38
N ALA A 584 -12.62 8.69 -13.00
CA ALA A 584 -13.70 8.02 -12.29
C ALA A 584 -13.39 6.54 -12.01
N MET A 585 -12.43 5.95 -12.73
CA MET A 585 -12.05 4.54 -12.59
C MET A 585 -10.93 4.38 -11.56
N ARG A 586 -9.94 5.27 -11.61
CA ARG A 586 -8.74 5.20 -10.78
C ARG A 586 -8.45 6.56 -10.14
N GLN A 587 -8.11 6.52 -8.87
CA GLN A 587 -7.63 7.67 -8.10
C GLN A 587 -6.32 7.29 -7.41
N THR A 588 -5.44 8.28 -7.21
CA THR A 588 -4.13 8.09 -6.58
C THR A 588 -3.89 9.13 -5.50
N LEU A 589 -3.10 8.76 -4.49
CA LEU A 589 -2.61 9.64 -3.44
C LEU A 589 -1.11 9.39 -3.27
N ASN A 590 -0.30 10.40 -3.51
CA ASN A 590 1.15 10.26 -3.39
C ASN A 590 1.57 10.09 -1.94
N GLU A 591 1.07 10.95 -1.06
CA GLU A 591 1.50 11.02 0.32
C GLU A 591 0.33 11.30 1.24
N PHE A 592 0.22 10.51 2.30
CA PHE A 592 -0.48 10.88 3.52
C PHE A 592 0.56 10.90 4.63
N ALA A 593 0.68 12.03 5.30
CA ALA A 593 1.45 12.15 6.53
C ALA A 593 0.52 12.72 7.58
N GLY A 594 0.28 11.95 8.65
CA GLY A 594 -0.41 12.51 9.79
C GLY A 594 0.37 13.71 10.33
N ASN A 595 -0.31 14.70 10.87
CA ASN A 595 0.31 15.94 11.33
C ASN A 595 0.07 16.21 12.82
N GLY A 596 -0.69 15.35 13.50
CA GLY A 596 -0.94 15.46 14.94
C GLY A 596 -1.77 16.67 15.35
N SER A 597 -2.28 17.47 14.39
CA SER A 597 -3.33 18.42 14.72
C SER A 597 -4.53 17.61 15.16
N GLU A 598 -5.14 17.99 16.29
CA GLU A 598 -6.43 17.44 16.70
C GLU A 598 -7.35 17.44 15.47
N ASN A 599 -7.67 16.24 14.99
CA ASN A 599 -8.92 16.04 14.29
C ASN A 599 -9.97 16.18 15.39
N PRO A 600 -10.84 17.20 15.39
CA PRO A 600 -12.05 17.09 16.18
C PRO A 600 -12.88 15.95 15.55
N GLY A 601 -12.75 14.75 16.11
CA GLY A 601 -13.62 13.61 15.84
C GLY A 601 -12.90 12.32 15.41
N ASP A 602 -12.36 11.57 16.39
CA ASP A 602 -12.57 10.12 16.39
C ASP A 602 -14.01 9.90 16.89
N GLY A 603 -14.90 9.64 15.94
CA GLY A 603 -16.34 9.59 16.12
C GLY A 603 -16.98 9.79 14.76
N GLY A 604 -17.44 8.70 14.16
CA GLY A 604 -17.82 8.62 12.75
C GLY A 604 -18.74 9.73 12.21
N THR A 605 -18.66 9.88 10.88
CA THR A 605 -19.41 10.72 9.93
C THR A 605 -18.65 11.93 9.33
N ASN A 606 -18.33 11.75 8.04
CA ASN A 606 -17.88 12.69 6.98
C ASN A 606 -18.76 13.99 6.92
N PRO A 607 -18.44 15.10 6.20
CA PRO A 607 -17.30 15.39 5.31
C PRO A 607 -16.68 16.82 5.42
N GLY A 608 -15.48 17.01 4.84
CA GLY A 608 -14.94 18.31 4.42
C GLY A 608 -14.59 19.30 5.53
N GLY A 609 -13.45 19.15 6.21
CA GLY A 609 -13.04 20.09 7.27
C GLY A 609 -13.99 20.08 8.48
N THR A 610 -13.64 20.81 9.54
CA THR A 610 -14.54 20.96 10.69
C THR A 610 -15.54 22.07 10.37
N ALA A 611 -16.83 21.82 10.60
CA ALA A 611 -17.83 22.89 10.57
C ALA A 611 -17.42 23.96 11.59
N LEU A 612 -17.25 25.19 11.12
CA LEU A 612 -16.84 26.29 11.97
C LEU A 612 -17.96 26.60 12.97
N ASP A 613 -17.58 26.96 14.19
CA ASP A 613 -18.53 27.46 15.19
C ASP A 613 -19.18 28.75 14.67
N ARG A 614 -20.51 28.69 14.55
CA ARG A 614 -21.35 29.77 14.00
C ARG A 614 -21.80 30.76 15.07
N THR A 615 -21.38 30.55 16.32
CA THR A 615 -21.71 31.43 17.44
C THR A 615 -21.26 32.86 17.14
N GLY A 616 -22.21 33.79 17.16
CA GLY A 616 -21.96 35.21 16.91
C GLY A 616 -21.87 35.60 15.43
N TRP A 617 -22.12 34.67 14.49
CA TRP A 617 -22.20 35.00 13.07
C TRP A 617 -23.45 35.84 12.79
N THR A 618 -23.35 36.69 11.79
CA THR A 618 -24.50 37.49 11.31
C THR A 618 -24.63 37.34 9.80
N ALA A 619 -25.85 37.52 9.30
CA ALA A 619 -26.11 37.50 7.86
C ALA A 619 -27.07 38.61 7.46
N VAL A 620 -26.84 39.15 6.26
CA VAL A 620 -27.72 40.12 5.60
C VAL A 620 -28.04 39.61 4.20
N SER A 621 -29.27 39.83 3.74
CA SER A 621 -29.73 39.39 2.43
C SER A 621 -30.21 40.54 1.55
N ASP A 622 -30.13 40.34 0.24
CA ASP A 622 -30.77 41.18 -0.77
C ASP A 622 -31.57 40.28 -1.74
N PRO A 623 -32.90 40.39 -1.81
CA PRO A 623 -33.74 41.30 -1.04
C PRO A 623 -33.79 40.95 0.45
N SER A 624 -34.13 41.93 1.27
CA SER A 624 -34.51 41.69 2.66
C SER A 624 -35.86 40.95 2.70
N SER A 625 -35.98 39.94 3.57
CA SER A 625 -37.23 39.22 3.82
C SER A 625 -37.71 39.42 5.26
N GLY A 626 -38.90 38.91 5.57
CA GLY A 626 -39.43 38.88 6.93
C GLY A 626 -38.87 37.73 7.80
N ASP A 627 -38.11 36.80 7.20
CA ASP A 627 -37.51 35.68 7.91
C ASP A 627 -36.22 36.12 8.63
N SER A 628 -36.00 35.60 9.83
CA SER A 628 -34.78 35.90 10.59
C SER A 628 -33.57 35.25 9.93
N ALA A 629 -32.56 36.04 9.55
CA ALA A 629 -31.30 35.53 9.01
C ALA A 629 -30.50 34.69 10.03
N ALA A 630 -30.78 34.83 11.34
CA ALA A 630 -30.17 33.99 12.37
C ALA A 630 -30.59 32.52 12.26
N ASN A 631 -31.73 32.24 11.60
CA ASN A 631 -32.19 30.87 11.38
C ASN A 631 -31.24 30.07 10.49
N LEU A 632 -30.33 30.71 9.74
CA LEU A 632 -29.28 30.02 8.98
C LEU A 632 -28.30 29.26 9.88
N PHE A 633 -28.20 29.66 11.15
CA PHE A 633 -27.11 29.32 12.06
C PHE A 633 -27.57 28.66 13.37
N ASP A 634 -28.88 28.42 13.54
CA ASP A 634 -29.46 28.07 14.85
C ASP A 634 -29.41 26.56 15.16
N GLY A 635 -29.03 25.73 14.19
CA GLY A 635 -28.90 24.28 14.37
C GLY A 635 -30.26 23.57 14.40
N ASN A 636 -31.33 24.24 13.98
CA ASN A 636 -32.69 23.73 14.02
C ASN A 636 -33.27 23.64 12.61
N THR A 637 -33.32 22.43 12.07
CA THR A 637 -33.84 22.14 10.72
C THR A 637 -35.34 22.38 10.54
N ALA A 638 -36.05 22.85 11.57
CA ALA A 638 -37.44 23.30 11.47
C ALA A 638 -37.58 24.81 11.20
N THR A 639 -36.50 25.59 11.39
CA THR A 639 -36.43 27.03 11.14
C THR A 639 -35.61 27.30 9.88
N ARG A 640 -35.93 28.38 9.16
CA ARG A 640 -35.23 28.74 7.91
C ARG A 640 -35.14 30.24 7.72
N TRP A 641 -34.18 30.64 6.91
CA TRP A 641 -34.21 31.92 6.19
C TRP A 641 -34.72 31.69 4.76
N SER A 642 -35.43 32.67 4.19
CA SER A 642 -35.78 32.69 2.77
C SER A 642 -35.71 34.08 2.17
N THR A 643 -35.70 34.18 0.83
CA THR A 643 -35.77 35.44 0.09
C THR A 643 -37.12 36.14 0.20
N GLY A 644 -38.19 35.46 0.64
CA GLY A 644 -39.56 36.00 0.68
C GLY A 644 -40.16 36.35 -0.70
N ALA A 645 -39.49 35.96 -1.78
CA ALA A 645 -39.86 36.24 -3.16
C ALA A 645 -39.35 35.13 -4.10
N PRO A 646 -39.95 34.95 -5.29
CA PRO A 646 -39.45 34.00 -6.29
C PRO A 646 -37.97 34.21 -6.62
N MET A 647 -37.26 33.13 -6.95
CA MET A 647 -35.85 33.17 -7.30
C MET A 647 -35.59 34.04 -8.53
N ALA A 648 -34.72 35.03 -8.36
CA ALA A 648 -34.21 35.86 -9.43
C ALA A 648 -32.68 35.94 -9.34
N SER A 649 -32.02 35.87 -10.48
CA SER A 649 -30.56 36.01 -10.57
C SER A 649 -30.08 37.30 -9.92
N GLY A 650 -29.07 37.21 -9.06
CA GLY A 650 -28.50 38.33 -8.32
C GLY A 650 -28.96 38.44 -6.86
N GLN A 651 -29.94 37.65 -6.44
CA GLN A 651 -30.28 37.52 -5.02
C GLN A 651 -29.07 37.03 -4.22
N SER A 652 -28.82 37.59 -3.04
CA SER A 652 -27.61 37.28 -2.30
C SER A 652 -27.78 37.22 -0.78
N LEU A 653 -26.89 36.46 -0.15
CA LEU A 653 -26.64 36.39 1.28
C LEU A 653 -25.19 36.77 1.56
N THR A 654 -24.95 37.68 2.49
CA THR A 654 -23.61 38.01 2.99
C THR A 654 -23.53 37.63 4.47
N ILE A 655 -22.59 36.75 4.80
CA ILE A 655 -22.33 36.22 6.14
C ILE A 655 -21.06 36.88 6.69
N ASP A 656 -21.11 37.41 7.92
CA ASP A 656 -19.93 37.78 8.72
C ASP A 656 -19.70 36.68 9.77
N MET A 657 -18.57 35.98 9.66
CA MET A 657 -18.18 34.92 10.59
C MET A 657 -17.54 35.46 11.88
N ASN A 658 -17.58 36.78 12.10
CA ASN A 658 -17.06 37.54 13.25
C ASN A 658 -15.52 37.55 13.39
N GLN A 659 -14.83 36.57 12.80
CA GLN A 659 -13.37 36.52 12.67
C GLN A 659 -12.97 35.83 11.35
N ALA A 660 -11.69 35.94 10.98
CA ALA A 660 -11.18 35.29 9.79
C ALA A 660 -10.89 33.80 10.04
N TYR A 661 -11.28 32.97 9.08
CA TYR A 661 -11.04 31.54 9.06
C TYR A 661 -10.41 31.17 7.72
N ASN A 662 -9.62 30.09 7.72
CA ASN A 662 -9.22 29.45 6.47
C ASN A 662 -10.35 28.52 6.02
N VAL A 663 -11.25 29.03 5.18
CA VAL A 663 -12.46 28.35 4.72
C VAL A 663 -12.21 27.62 3.42
N ASN A 664 -12.80 26.43 3.27
CA ASN A 664 -12.63 25.60 2.08
C ASN A 664 -13.93 24.94 1.58
N SER A 665 -15.01 25.01 2.35
CA SER A 665 -16.30 24.47 1.93
C SER A 665 -17.48 25.20 2.57
N ILE A 666 -18.63 25.17 1.90
CA ILE A 666 -19.91 25.64 2.41
C ILE A 666 -20.97 24.60 2.08
N LYS A 667 -21.81 24.24 3.04
CA LYS A 667 -23.03 23.46 2.88
C LYS A 667 -24.24 24.34 3.07
N MET A 668 -25.11 24.39 2.08
CA MET A 668 -26.43 25.01 2.14
C MET A 668 -27.49 23.92 2.14
N ASP A 669 -28.27 23.85 3.21
CA ASP A 669 -29.30 22.83 3.39
C ASP A 669 -30.69 23.46 3.40
N SER A 670 -31.52 23.11 2.42
CA SER A 670 -32.92 23.51 2.30
C SER A 670 -33.90 22.33 2.52
N THR A 671 -33.45 21.24 3.13
CA THR A 671 -34.28 20.06 3.42
C THR A 671 -35.49 20.44 4.27
N GLY A 672 -36.67 19.96 3.88
CA GLY A 672 -37.95 20.42 4.44
C GLY A 672 -38.57 21.57 3.64
N SER A 673 -37.85 22.11 2.66
CA SER A 673 -38.33 23.01 1.61
C SER A 673 -37.66 22.62 0.29
N ASP A 674 -37.83 21.35 -0.11
CA ASP A 674 -36.97 20.68 -1.10
C ASP A 674 -36.99 21.31 -2.51
N GLY A 675 -37.95 22.19 -2.80
CA GLY A 675 -38.00 22.97 -4.04
C GLY A 675 -37.20 24.27 -4.03
N ASP A 676 -36.75 24.72 -2.85
CA ASP A 676 -36.28 26.09 -2.60
C ASP A 676 -34.74 26.23 -2.60
N TYR A 677 -34.01 25.23 -3.07
CA TYR A 677 -32.54 25.31 -3.20
C TYR A 677 -32.08 26.26 -4.32
N ALA A 678 -30.90 26.85 -4.20
CA ALA A 678 -30.33 27.72 -5.24
C ALA A 678 -30.19 26.99 -6.59
N ARG A 679 -30.77 27.53 -7.67
CA ARG A 679 -30.66 26.91 -9.02
C ARG A 679 -29.30 27.12 -9.67
N GLY A 680 -28.65 28.23 -9.34
CA GLY A 680 -27.26 28.51 -9.62
C GLY A 680 -26.68 29.31 -8.47
N TYR A 681 -25.38 29.21 -8.24
CA TYR A 681 -24.70 29.94 -7.17
C TYR A 681 -23.30 30.40 -7.57
N GLN A 682 -22.85 31.48 -6.95
CA GLN A 682 -21.47 31.93 -6.89
C GLN A 682 -21.11 32.23 -5.43
N ILE A 683 -19.93 31.78 -4.99
CA ILE A 683 -19.40 32.00 -3.65
C ILE A 683 -18.25 32.99 -3.76
N TYR A 684 -18.31 34.08 -3.01
CA TYR A 684 -17.25 35.07 -2.88
C TYR A 684 -16.75 35.09 -1.44
N LEU A 685 -15.46 35.34 -1.27
CA LEU A 685 -14.78 35.37 0.01
C LEU A 685 -14.12 36.74 0.22
N SER A 686 -14.14 37.25 1.45
CA SER A 686 -13.59 38.56 1.77
C SER A 686 -13.08 38.63 3.21
N ASN A 687 -12.05 39.44 3.47
CA ASN A 687 -11.58 39.74 4.82
C ASN A 687 -12.18 41.03 5.40
N ASP A 688 -12.68 41.93 4.55
CA ASP A 688 -13.16 43.27 4.94
C ASP A 688 -14.68 43.48 4.74
N GLY A 689 -15.35 42.56 4.04
CA GLY A 689 -16.78 42.62 3.74
C GLY A 689 -17.15 43.56 2.58
N SER A 690 -16.18 44.30 2.04
CA SER A 690 -16.33 45.26 0.94
C SER A 690 -15.66 44.81 -0.35
N THR A 691 -14.51 44.13 -0.25
CA THR A 691 -13.68 43.68 -1.36
C THR A 691 -13.84 42.18 -1.55
N TRP A 692 -14.38 41.75 -2.71
CA TRP A 692 -14.83 40.36 -2.90
C TRP A 692 -14.08 39.56 -3.97
N GLY A 693 -13.24 40.20 -4.80
CA GLY A 693 -12.47 39.52 -5.85
C GLY A 693 -13.32 38.70 -6.84
N ASN A 694 -12.70 37.68 -7.43
CA ASN A 694 -13.39 36.67 -8.25
C ASN A 694 -14.08 35.64 -7.35
N PRO A 695 -15.17 34.99 -7.82
CA PRO A 695 -15.83 33.96 -7.03
C PRO A 695 -14.88 32.78 -6.77
N ALA A 696 -14.80 32.34 -5.51
CA ALA A 696 -14.06 31.18 -5.06
C ALA A 696 -14.66 29.86 -5.59
N ALA A 697 -15.97 29.84 -5.81
CA ALA A 697 -16.68 28.75 -6.49
C ALA A 697 -17.90 29.27 -7.24
N ALA A 698 -18.33 28.53 -8.27
CA ALA A 698 -19.60 28.73 -8.95
C ALA A 698 -20.16 27.39 -9.42
N GLY A 699 -21.49 27.27 -9.48
CA GLY A 699 -22.13 26.02 -9.88
C GLY A 699 -23.63 26.11 -10.01
N THR A 700 -24.26 24.95 -10.23
CA THR A 700 -25.72 24.77 -10.27
C THR A 700 -26.16 23.86 -9.13
N GLY A 701 -27.29 24.16 -8.49
CA GLY A 701 -27.89 23.27 -7.52
C GLY A 701 -28.82 22.26 -8.19
N SER A 702 -28.83 21.02 -7.69
CA SER A 702 -29.67 19.92 -8.20
C SER A 702 -30.58 19.29 -7.13
N GLY A 703 -30.59 19.83 -5.91
CA GLY A 703 -31.36 19.29 -4.79
C GLY A 703 -31.24 20.15 -3.53
N PRO A 704 -31.99 19.78 -2.46
CA PRO A 704 -32.09 20.57 -1.22
C PRO A 704 -30.77 20.77 -0.49
N VAL A 705 -29.84 19.84 -0.60
CA VAL A 705 -28.50 19.96 -0.01
C VAL A 705 -27.49 20.29 -1.10
N ILE A 706 -26.82 21.42 -0.95
CA ILE A 706 -25.76 21.87 -1.86
C ILE A 706 -24.47 22.02 -1.07
N ASP A 707 -23.52 21.12 -1.34
CA ASP A 707 -22.15 21.22 -0.86
C ASP A 707 -21.27 21.88 -1.92
N VAL A 708 -20.54 22.92 -1.50
CA VAL A 708 -19.68 23.72 -2.37
C VAL A 708 -18.27 23.71 -1.82
N SER A 709 -17.33 23.08 -2.52
CA SER A 709 -15.91 23.07 -2.15
C SER A 709 -15.10 23.99 -3.04
N PHE A 710 -14.09 24.64 -2.45
CA PHE A 710 -13.16 25.52 -3.15
C PHE A 710 -11.76 25.43 -2.53
N THR A 711 -10.76 26.02 -3.20
CA THR A 711 -9.40 26.10 -2.66
C THR A 711 -9.44 26.91 -1.36
N ALA A 712 -8.83 26.38 -0.30
CA ALA A 712 -8.85 26.99 1.01
C ALA A 712 -8.35 28.45 0.96
N GLN A 713 -9.13 29.38 1.49
CA GLN A 713 -8.83 30.81 1.48
C GLN A 713 -9.15 31.44 2.83
N ASN A 714 -8.29 32.35 3.28
CA ASN A 714 -8.55 33.12 4.49
C ASN A 714 -9.63 34.18 4.24
N ALA A 715 -10.74 34.09 4.97
CA ALA A 715 -11.88 34.99 4.85
C ALA A 715 -12.59 35.15 6.19
N ARG A 716 -13.11 36.35 6.44
CA ARG A 716 -14.08 36.62 7.53
C ARG A 716 -15.51 36.66 7.00
N TYR A 717 -15.68 37.08 5.76
CA TYR A 717 -16.97 37.28 5.12
C TYR A 717 -17.15 36.33 3.94
N ILE A 718 -18.37 35.83 3.79
CA ILE A 718 -18.80 34.99 2.67
C ILE A 718 -20.01 35.63 2.02
N LYS A 719 -20.01 35.73 0.69
CA LYS A 719 -21.17 36.18 -0.08
C LYS A 719 -21.59 35.09 -1.04
N ILE A 720 -22.84 34.65 -0.89
CA ILE A 720 -23.48 33.66 -1.73
C ILE A 720 -24.44 34.40 -2.64
N VAL A 721 -24.20 34.36 -3.94
CA VAL A 721 -25.09 34.94 -4.96
C VAL A 721 -25.81 33.81 -5.67
N GLN A 722 -27.12 33.77 -5.55
CA GLN A 722 -27.96 32.89 -6.37
C GLN A 722 -28.01 33.46 -7.79
N THR A 723 -27.82 32.62 -8.80
CA THR A 723 -27.69 33.06 -10.21
C THR A 723 -28.77 32.53 -11.15
N GLY A 724 -29.69 31.68 -10.66
CA GLY A 724 -30.75 31.08 -11.48
C GLY A 724 -32.12 31.73 -11.32
N THR A 725 -33.13 31.23 -12.04
CA THR A 725 -34.51 31.72 -11.98
C THR A 725 -35.48 30.59 -11.68
N SER A 726 -36.46 30.80 -10.79
CA SER A 726 -37.52 29.84 -10.49
C SER A 726 -38.75 30.54 -9.91
N SER A 727 -39.92 29.92 -10.04
CA SER A 727 -41.12 30.35 -9.32
C SER A 727 -41.09 29.98 -7.83
N SER A 728 -40.22 29.04 -7.43
CA SER A 728 -39.92 28.72 -6.04
C SER A 728 -39.14 29.86 -5.37
N TRP A 729 -39.19 29.93 -4.04
CA TRP A 729 -38.36 30.85 -3.26
C TRP A 729 -36.97 30.26 -3.07
N TRP A 730 -35.96 31.06 -2.76
CA TRP A 730 -34.69 30.53 -2.28
C TRP A 730 -34.70 30.52 -0.75
N SER A 731 -34.50 29.35 -0.15
CA SER A 731 -34.42 29.21 1.30
C SER A 731 -33.26 28.31 1.71
N ILE A 732 -32.80 28.53 2.94
CA ILE A 732 -31.77 27.74 3.61
C ILE A 732 -32.22 27.58 5.06
N HIS A 733 -32.37 26.33 5.49
CA HIS A 733 -32.62 25.96 6.88
C HIS A 733 -31.31 26.00 7.66
N GLU A 734 -30.25 25.38 7.14
CA GLU A 734 -28.95 25.39 7.79
C GLU A 734 -27.82 25.72 6.81
N LEU A 735 -26.96 26.67 7.21
CA LEU A 735 -25.72 27.00 6.52
C LEU A 735 -24.54 26.61 7.40
N ASN A 736 -23.68 25.74 6.88
CA ASN A 736 -22.42 25.37 7.52
C ASN A 736 -21.26 25.79 6.63
N VAL A 737 -20.24 26.41 7.20
CA VAL A 737 -18.96 26.67 6.53
C VAL A 737 -17.92 25.80 7.20
N TYR A 738 -17.03 25.24 6.41
CA TYR A 738 -15.98 24.37 6.90
C TYR A 738 -14.62 24.98 6.62
N GLY A 739 -13.71 24.75 7.55
CA GLY A 739 -12.39 25.36 7.53
C GLY A 739 -11.65 25.13 8.83
N THR A 740 -10.63 25.93 9.06
CA THR A 740 -9.89 25.99 10.33
C THR A 740 -9.82 27.43 10.80
N THR A 741 -9.69 27.65 12.11
CA THR A 741 -9.24 28.94 12.63
C THR A 741 -7.91 29.27 11.97
N ALA A 742 -7.80 30.46 11.36
CA ALA A 742 -6.57 30.85 10.69
C ALA A 742 -5.38 30.69 11.65
N SER A 743 -4.39 29.88 11.27
CA SER A 743 -3.16 29.74 12.05
C SER A 743 -2.54 31.13 12.24
N SER A 744 -2.11 31.44 13.46
CA SER A 744 -1.41 32.70 13.76
C SER A 744 -0.16 32.91 12.87
N SER A 745 0.39 31.86 12.26
CA SER A 745 1.54 31.91 11.34
C SER A 745 1.23 32.47 9.93
N ASP A 746 -0.05 32.60 9.54
CA ASP A 746 -0.46 33.17 8.25
C ASP A 746 -1.21 34.50 8.37
N THR A 747 -1.38 34.99 9.60
CA THR A 747 -1.85 36.36 9.85
C THR A 747 -0.63 37.27 9.93
N PRO A 748 -0.54 38.33 9.10
CA PRO A 748 0.56 39.27 9.22
C PRO A 748 0.50 39.96 10.58
N LEU A 749 1.67 40.18 11.19
CA LEU A 749 1.83 40.99 12.40
C LEU A 749 1.13 42.34 12.20
N ALA A 750 0.45 42.82 13.25
CA ALA A 750 -0.19 44.12 13.21
C ALA A 750 0.84 45.22 12.95
N ARG A 751 0.65 45.95 11.84
CA ARG A 751 1.60 46.95 11.33
C ARG A 751 1.32 48.37 11.85
N ASN A 752 0.32 48.52 12.71
CA ASN A 752 -0.10 49.80 13.26
C ASN A 752 1.06 50.45 14.04
N GLY A 753 1.47 51.64 13.60
CA GLY A 753 2.55 52.42 14.23
C GLY A 753 3.96 52.05 13.76
N TRP A 754 4.11 51.10 12.82
CA TRP A 754 5.40 50.82 12.20
C TRP A 754 5.89 52.05 11.42
N THR A 755 7.21 52.21 11.36
CA THR A 755 7.85 53.28 10.57
C THR A 755 8.93 52.71 9.68
N ALA A 756 9.19 53.32 8.54
CA ALA A 756 10.29 52.92 7.67
C ALA A 756 11.13 54.12 7.23
N SER A 757 12.40 53.85 6.95
CA SER A 757 13.37 54.78 6.35
C SER A 757 14.08 54.09 5.21
N SER A 758 14.42 54.83 4.16
CA SER A 758 15.08 54.30 2.96
C SER A 758 16.36 55.04 2.62
N ALA A 759 17.24 54.36 1.91
CA ALA A 759 18.43 54.92 1.28
C ALA A 759 18.50 54.43 -0.18
N PRO A 760 18.41 55.32 -1.19
CA PRO A 760 18.17 56.77 -1.08
C PRO A 760 16.78 57.06 -0.51
N SER A 761 16.63 58.23 0.10
CA SER A 761 15.30 58.74 0.45
C SER A 761 14.56 59.17 -0.81
N SER A 762 13.32 58.75 -0.96
CA SER A 762 12.38 59.32 -1.93
C SER A 762 11.44 60.32 -1.26
N GLY A 763 10.67 61.05 -2.07
CA GLY A 763 9.56 61.88 -1.57
C GLY A 763 8.32 61.07 -1.19
N ASP A 764 8.33 59.75 -1.36
CA ASP A 764 7.20 58.88 -1.05
C ASP A 764 7.08 58.66 0.46
N LEU A 765 5.84 58.59 0.95
CA LEU A 765 5.56 58.36 2.36
C LEU A 765 5.85 56.90 2.73
N PRO A 766 6.83 56.60 3.62
CA PRO A 766 7.12 55.21 3.99
C PRO A 766 5.98 54.50 4.72
N ALA A 767 5.00 55.25 5.25
CA ALA A 767 3.79 54.68 5.86
C ALA A 767 2.91 53.93 4.85
N SER A 768 3.03 54.24 3.55
CA SER A 768 2.33 53.54 2.47
C SER A 768 2.76 52.09 2.29
N LEU A 769 3.77 51.60 3.02
CA LEU A 769 4.11 50.18 3.05
C LEU A 769 3.14 49.35 3.91
N PHE A 770 2.37 50.02 4.78
CA PHE A 770 1.71 49.41 5.93
C PHE A 770 0.22 49.72 6.03
N ASP A 771 -0.32 50.52 5.12
CA ASP A 771 -1.67 51.10 5.24
C ASP A 771 -2.79 50.18 4.72
N GLY A 772 -2.44 49.04 4.11
CA GLY A 772 -3.41 48.07 3.60
C GLY A 772 -4.14 48.57 2.36
N ASN A 773 -3.64 49.63 1.72
CA ASN A 773 -4.20 50.20 0.52
C ASN A 773 -3.30 49.90 -0.69
N PRO A 774 -3.67 48.91 -1.54
CA PRO A 774 -2.86 48.50 -2.70
C PRO A 774 -2.77 49.57 -3.81
N ALA A 775 -3.40 50.73 -3.64
CA ALA A 775 -3.26 51.88 -4.53
C ALA A 775 -2.13 52.84 -4.11
N THR A 776 -1.62 52.74 -2.89
CA THR A 776 -0.48 53.55 -2.41
C THR A 776 0.79 52.72 -2.36
N ARG A 777 1.94 53.39 -2.45
CA ARG A 777 3.24 52.71 -2.43
C ARG A 777 4.32 53.58 -1.84
N TRP A 778 5.36 52.92 -1.35
CA TRP A 778 6.68 53.52 -1.25
C TRP A 778 7.52 53.12 -2.48
N SER A 779 8.35 54.03 -2.99
CA SER A 779 9.39 53.73 -3.98
C SER A 779 10.72 54.38 -3.65
N THR A 780 11.78 53.93 -4.32
CA THR A 780 13.14 54.48 -4.24
C THR A 780 13.29 55.83 -4.95
N GLY A 781 12.36 56.22 -5.82
CA GLY A 781 12.44 57.46 -6.61
C GLY A 781 13.61 57.54 -7.59
N ALA A 782 14.32 56.42 -7.81
CA ALA A 782 15.50 56.33 -8.66
C ALA A 782 15.59 54.91 -9.28
N PRO A 783 16.31 54.73 -10.40
CA PRO A 783 16.60 53.40 -10.94
C PRO A 783 17.25 52.47 -9.91
N MET A 784 16.96 51.17 -9.98
CA MET A 784 17.52 50.18 -9.07
C MET A 784 19.05 50.09 -9.20
N ALA A 785 19.73 50.26 -8.07
CA ALA A 785 21.16 50.07 -7.94
C ALA A 785 21.46 49.22 -6.70
N PRO A 786 22.45 48.29 -6.75
CA PRO A 786 22.81 47.48 -5.60
C PRO A 786 23.15 48.33 -4.37
N GLY A 787 22.64 47.94 -3.21
CA GLY A 787 22.85 48.63 -1.94
C GLY A 787 21.75 49.62 -1.56
N GLN A 788 20.75 49.83 -2.42
CA GLN A 788 19.53 50.51 -2.02
C GLN A 788 18.82 49.73 -0.92
N SER A 789 18.31 50.41 0.11
CA SER A 789 17.76 49.73 1.28
C SER A 789 16.53 50.38 1.86
N LEU A 790 15.73 49.55 2.54
CA LEU A 790 14.56 49.91 3.32
C LEU A 790 14.72 49.32 4.71
N THR A 791 14.68 50.16 5.75
CA THR A 791 14.74 49.74 7.15
C THR A 791 13.39 50.02 7.82
N ILE A 792 12.77 48.98 8.35
CA ILE A 792 11.47 48.98 9.03
C ILE A 792 11.73 48.88 10.54
N ASP A 793 11.06 49.71 11.33
CA ASP A 793 10.96 49.64 12.79
C ASP A 793 9.55 49.18 13.16
N MET A 794 9.43 47.93 13.61
CA MET A 794 8.16 47.33 14.05
C MET A 794 7.71 47.84 15.43
N LYS A 795 8.47 48.75 16.06
CA LYS A 795 8.30 49.34 17.40
C LYS A 795 8.49 48.39 18.57
N THR A 796 8.11 47.13 18.42
CA THR A 796 8.33 46.05 19.38
C THR A 796 9.13 44.94 18.74
N ALA A 797 9.96 44.26 19.54
CA ALA A 797 10.56 43.02 19.09
C ALA A 797 9.46 41.96 18.96
N SER A 798 9.39 41.34 17.79
CA SER A 798 8.39 40.33 17.45
C SER A 798 9.09 39.11 16.87
N SER A 799 8.52 37.93 17.13
CA SER A 799 8.91 36.71 16.41
C SER A 799 8.28 36.72 15.03
N PHE A 800 9.05 36.40 14.00
CA PHE A 800 8.58 36.25 12.63
C PHE A 800 9.47 35.30 11.81
N SER A 801 8.87 34.64 10.82
CA SER A 801 9.54 33.65 9.96
C SER A 801 9.35 33.89 8.46
N LYS A 802 8.49 34.85 8.09
CA LYS A 802 8.14 35.13 6.69
C LYS A 802 7.91 36.63 6.46
N ILE A 803 8.39 37.14 5.32
CA ILE A 803 8.15 38.51 4.83
C ILE A 803 7.64 38.42 3.40
N VAL A 804 6.56 39.15 3.10
CA VAL A 804 6.01 39.32 1.76
C VAL A 804 6.12 40.78 1.36
N MET A 805 6.76 41.04 0.21
CA MET A 805 6.91 42.34 -0.43
C MET A 805 6.08 42.36 -1.70
N ASP A 806 5.00 43.14 -1.72
CA ASP A 806 4.06 43.20 -2.84
C ASP A 806 4.24 44.51 -3.63
N SER A 807 4.54 44.37 -4.92
CA SER A 807 4.72 45.45 -5.90
C SER A 807 3.67 45.41 -7.00
N THR A 808 2.55 44.68 -6.82
CA THR A 808 1.60 44.35 -7.91
C THR A 808 0.97 45.58 -8.58
N GLY A 809 0.81 46.70 -7.87
CA GLY A 809 0.38 47.98 -8.47
C GLY A 809 1.45 48.69 -9.32
N SER A 810 2.67 48.13 -9.42
CA SER A 810 3.80 48.61 -10.21
C SER A 810 4.64 47.40 -10.67
N GLY A 811 4.07 46.60 -11.57
CA GLY A 811 4.47 45.22 -11.87
C GLY A 811 5.95 44.96 -12.22
N ASP A 812 6.70 45.97 -12.69
CA ASP A 812 8.12 45.86 -13.00
C ASP A 812 9.06 46.39 -11.91
N ASP A 813 8.52 47.03 -10.87
CA ASP A 813 9.26 47.77 -9.85
C ASP A 813 9.66 46.93 -8.62
N TYR A 814 9.78 45.61 -8.77
CA TYR A 814 10.18 44.70 -7.68
C TYR A 814 11.71 44.52 -7.56
N ALA A 815 12.21 44.22 -6.36
CA ALA A 815 13.64 43.98 -6.15
C ALA A 815 14.17 42.81 -7.02
N ARG A 816 15.19 43.05 -7.85
CA ARG A 816 15.79 41.99 -8.70
C ARG A 816 16.66 41.00 -7.92
N GLY A 817 17.23 41.45 -6.83
CA GLY A 817 17.85 40.63 -5.79
C GLY A 817 17.66 41.28 -4.45
N TYR A 818 17.68 40.51 -3.37
CA TYR A 818 17.49 41.03 -2.02
C TYR A 818 18.33 40.28 -0.98
N GLU A 819 18.71 41.00 0.07
CA GLU A 819 19.23 40.49 1.33
C GLU A 819 18.39 41.07 2.48
N ILE A 820 18.04 40.22 3.45
CA ILE A 820 17.25 40.62 4.63
C ILE A 820 18.13 40.50 5.86
N TYR A 821 18.14 41.56 6.66
CA TYR A 821 18.85 41.64 7.93
C TYR A 821 17.88 42.02 9.04
N VAL A 822 18.21 41.65 10.27
CA VAL A 822 17.42 42.00 11.45
C VAL A 822 18.28 42.62 12.55
N SER A 823 17.65 43.41 13.40
CA SER A 823 18.31 44.07 14.53
C SER A 823 17.31 44.35 15.66
N ASN A 824 17.82 44.44 16.90
CA ASN A 824 17.03 44.89 18.06
C ASN A 824 17.28 46.38 18.39
N ASP A 825 18.38 46.97 17.94
CA ASP A 825 18.77 48.35 18.26
C ASP A 825 18.64 49.32 17.07
N GLY A 826 18.46 48.81 15.85
CA GLY A 826 18.32 49.62 14.64
C GLY A 826 19.64 50.17 14.10
N THR A 827 20.77 49.81 14.70
CA THR A 827 22.13 50.22 14.27
C THR A 827 23.02 49.03 13.94
N SER A 828 22.94 47.95 14.71
CA SER A 828 23.75 46.74 14.59
C SER A 828 22.95 45.68 13.83
N PHE A 829 23.23 45.52 12.55
CA PHE A 829 22.66 44.45 11.72
C PHE A 829 23.75 43.41 11.46
N GLY A 830 23.49 42.16 11.85
CA GLY A 830 24.43 41.04 11.70
C GLY A 830 24.56 40.57 10.25
N SER A 831 24.74 39.26 10.05
CA SER A 831 24.66 38.67 8.71
C SER A 831 23.22 38.68 8.17
N ALA A 832 23.07 38.54 6.85
CA ALA A 832 21.75 38.37 6.25
C ALA A 832 21.10 37.07 6.75
N ILE A 833 19.82 37.15 7.12
CA ILE A 833 19.00 36.00 7.52
C ILE A 833 18.31 35.32 6.33
N ALA A 834 18.21 36.03 5.21
CA ALA A 834 17.70 35.52 3.94
C ALA A 834 18.32 36.29 2.78
N THR A 835 18.57 35.59 1.67
CA THR A 835 19.09 36.14 0.41
C THR A 835 18.35 35.51 -0.76
N GLY A 836 17.99 36.27 -1.79
CA GLY A 836 17.28 35.71 -2.93
C GLY A 836 17.22 36.63 -4.15
N THR A 837 16.60 36.13 -5.22
CA THR A 837 16.31 36.86 -6.46
C THR A 837 14.81 37.09 -6.60
N GLY A 838 14.40 38.26 -7.09
CA GLY A 838 13.00 38.52 -7.40
C GLY A 838 12.69 38.21 -8.87
N ASN A 839 11.62 37.44 -9.11
CA ASN A 839 11.17 37.03 -10.44
C ASN A 839 9.78 37.59 -10.80
N GLY A 840 9.22 38.47 -9.98
CA GLY A 840 7.89 39.04 -10.15
C GLY A 840 7.51 40.02 -9.04
N PRO A 841 6.35 40.69 -9.17
CA PRO A 841 5.94 41.78 -8.29
C PRO A 841 5.70 41.38 -6.83
N VAL A 842 5.37 40.12 -6.56
CA VAL A 842 5.24 39.60 -5.18
C VAL A 842 6.47 38.75 -4.86
N ILE A 843 7.24 39.19 -3.86
CA ILE A 843 8.42 38.48 -3.38
C ILE A 843 8.13 37.99 -1.96
N THR A 844 8.20 36.67 -1.78
CA THR A 844 8.09 36.02 -0.48
C THR A 844 9.46 35.52 -0.04
N ALA A 845 9.90 35.95 1.14
CA ALA A 845 11.10 35.46 1.79
C ALA A 845 10.70 34.69 3.06
N THR A 846 11.13 33.44 3.16
CA THR A 846 10.95 32.59 4.36
C THR A 846 12.32 32.26 4.96
N PHE A 847 12.38 32.20 6.29
CA PHE A 847 13.61 31.94 7.02
C PHE A 847 13.31 31.35 8.41
N THR A 848 14.32 30.80 9.07
CA THR A 848 14.17 30.31 10.46
C THR A 848 13.69 31.44 11.36
N PRO A 849 12.71 31.22 12.26
CA PRO A 849 12.11 32.28 13.07
C PRO A 849 13.14 33.20 13.73
N GLN A 850 12.95 34.51 13.57
CA GLN A 850 13.77 35.55 14.16
C GLN A 850 12.93 36.34 15.16
N ASN A 851 13.52 36.70 16.30
CA ASN A 851 12.92 37.64 17.24
C ASN A 851 13.68 38.97 17.17
N ALA A 852 13.10 39.97 16.51
CA ALA A 852 13.75 41.25 16.26
C ALA A 852 12.75 42.40 16.18
N ARG A 853 13.22 43.64 16.35
CA ARG A 853 12.42 44.86 16.23
C ARG A 853 12.55 45.53 14.86
N TYR A 854 13.74 45.49 14.28
CA TYR A 854 14.07 46.13 13.02
C TYR A 854 14.33 45.10 11.93
N ILE A 855 13.83 45.39 10.73
CA ILE A 855 14.08 44.62 9.51
C ILE A 855 14.75 45.56 8.51
N ARG A 856 15.87 45.16 7.91
CA ARG A 856 16.47 45.87 6.79
C ARG A 856 16.48 44.99 5.56
N ILE A 857 15.86 45.47 4.49
CA ILE A 857 15.86 44.84 3.17
C ILE A 857 16.83 45.65 2.31
N VAL A 858 17.82 44.97 1.74
CA VAL A 858 18.78 45.56 0.81
C VAL A 858 18.51 44.96 -0.55
N GLN A 859 18.21 45.80 -1.54
CA GLN A 859 18.11 45.38 -2.94
C GLN A 859 19.53 45.25 -3.51
N THR A 860 19.80 44.17 -4.23
CA THR A 860 21.15 43.82 -4.72
C THR A 860 21.28 43.77 -6.24
N GLY A 861 20.20 43.99 -6.99
CA GLY A 861 20.19 43.95 -8.45
C GLY A 861 20.31 45.32 -9.13
N THR A 862 20.47 45.34 -10.45
CA THR A 862 20.46 46.57 -11.26
C THR A 862 19.29 46.55 -12.23
N SER A 863 18.55 47.65 -12.37
CA SER A 863 17.45 47.80 -13.33
C SER A 863 17.20 49.27 -13.65
N THR A 864 16.68 49.57 -14.85
CA THR A 864 16.19 50.91 -15.21
C THR A 864 14.87 51.25 -14.53
N SER A 865 14.10 50.24 -14.09
CA SER A 865 12.89 50.41 -13.27
C SER A 865 13.24 50.89 -11.86
N TRP A 866 12.28 51.48 -11.17
CA TRP A 866 12.42 51.85 -9.76
C TRP A 866 12.16 50.64 -8.88
N TRP A 867 12.66 50.62 -7.65
CA TRP A 867 12.18 49.66 -6.65
C TRP A 867 11.03 50.29 -5.86
N SER A 868 9.88 49.62 -5.81
CA SER A 868 8.70 50.01 -5.05
C SER A 868 8.07 48.84 -4.31
N ILE A 869 7.32 49.14 -3.26
CA ILE A 869 6.51 48.18 -2.50
C ILE A 869 5.21 48.90 -2.14
N HIS A 870 4.09 48.28 -2.50
CA HIS A 870 2.74 48.72 -2.14
C HIS A 870 2.36 48.18 -0.77
N GLU A 871 2.65 46.91 -0.50
CA GLU A 871 2.38 46.31 0.82
C GLU A 871 3.55 45.46 1.30
N LEU A 872 3.98 45.68 2.54
CA LEU A 872 4.94 44.83 3.24
C LEU A 872 4.25 44.13 4.40
N ASN A 873 4.24 42.80 4.37
CA ASN A 873 3.64 41.94 5.39
C ASN A 873 4.71 41.06 6.04
N VAL A 874 4.67 40.95 7.36
CA VAL A 874 5.59 40.10 8.15
C VAL A 874 4.74 39.14 8.95
N TYR A 875 5.11 37.85 9.00
CA TYR A 875 4.29 36.80 9.61
C TYR A 875 5.07 36.07 10.71
N PRO A 876 4.41 35.68 11.83
CA PRO A 876 5.03 35.03 13.00
C PRO A 876 5.95 33.83 12.74
#